data_AF-O13429-F1
#
_entry.id   AF-O13429-F1
#
_cell.length_a   1.000
_cell.length_b   1.000
_cell.length_c   1.000
_cell.angle_alpha   90.00
_cell.angle_beta   90.00
_cell.angle_gamma   90.00
#
_symmetry.space_group_name_H-M   'P 1'
#
loop_
_entity.id
_entity.type
_entity.pdbx_description
1 polymer ?
#
loop_
_entity_poly.entity_id
_entity_poly.type
_entity_poly.pdbx_seq_one_letter_code
_entity_poly.pdbx_strand_id
1 'polypeptide(L)'
;MSFNSPSLYTPNYTPNKSPQVHIRLAIVSIGGIIAVLISLGAAISDFFFVSGSVRNIVLLLILTVANSGSIVYNLGLLKWDKYSKNGTVVAAISMCLSVLTFLFLAINPPGSFKTVFSNNFPKLKLRSRLFSISLWIGVFAAKYSESYFFLILSLKDPIQILSTIELNCDNGHFLCRFQPKITLILFYLTDLILFFLDTYLWYVICNCLFSVGLSFSLGVSIFTPWKNIFSRLPDRILTKIYYGDSTELILVISQIWNSIIISMYREHVLSVEQVCKLIYQRGADENTIRPPLFFVYEDDNKFYDFIKIEKEWERRITFFAQSLSSPLPEPFPVVSTPTFTVLIPHYSEKILLSLQDLIKEQSFSKLTLLDYLKQLHSKEWDSFVQDSKMIQTIKEMDEDKFVRENMDDLPYYCIGFKDSSPENVLRTRIWAALRCQTLYRTVSGFMNYVTALKLLYRTEVIGFEQNEFPEEELEEFVSRKFNLLIAMQNFQNFAPDMRTDADSLFKAFPNVKVAILESDNDQDYYSTLLDVSKRDDKNQYVKKYRIKLSGNPILGDGKSDNQNSALIFYRGEYIQVIDSNQDNYIEECLKIKSLLNEFEEMNLDVSFGYQTEHPETSSVAIVGAREFIFSQNIGILGDIAAAKEQTFGTLFARTMGEIGSKLHYGHPDLLNGIFMTTRGGISKAQRGLHLNEDIYAGITATCRGGRIKHSDYYQCGKGRDLGFQSIVNFTKKIGSGMGEQLLSREYYYLGSMLPIDKFLSFYYAHAGFHINNLSIMLSVKAFMFLLMSLGALNNGTAACTEDNPTPGCHNLVPVLNWIDRFVLSVFVCFFISFLPLIIQEFIEKGLLKAILRILLHIVSLSPFFEVFVCQVYSRALRDNFIFGEAKYIATGRGFAISRVSFATLYSRYASLSIYYGGEIFLVILFASITIWRKSLLWFVITIISLCLAPFIFNPHQFNFVDFFVDYRDYVRWLTRGNSSLKESSWTHYTKVRRARLTGEKFDGGYVSGRNTATFNLLLGEVASPSINLILYLLPYLFLHSSPKSTCIQCEKSTNKVNSSCIGTLSREFGGSFLRMGNVLNSCAIGWNMV
;
A
#
# COMPACT_ATOMS: atom_id res chain seq x y z
N MET A 1 17.75 18.84 22.44
CA MET A 1 17.43 20.27 22.22
C MET A 1 17.87 21.19 23.34
N SER A 2 17.48 20.99 24.61
CA SER A 2 17.81 21.91 25.72
C SER A 2 19.30 22.19 25.89
N PHE A 3 20.15 21.16 25.76
CA PHE A 3 21.61 21.29 25.82
C PHE A 3 22.18 22.29 24.79
N ASN A 4 21.61 22.33 23.59
CA ASN A 4 22.08 23.13 22.45
C ASN A 4 21.32 24.45 22.26
N SER A 5 20.48 24.85 23.24
CA SER A 5 19.70 26.10 23.19
C SER A 5 19.92 27.02 24.41
N PRO A 6 21.16 27.22 24.88
CA PRO A 6 21.42 28.00 26.11
C PRO A 6 20.88 29.43 26.02
N SER A 7 20.88 30.05 24.84
CA SER A 7 20.45 31.43 24.61
C SER A 7 19.01 31.73 25.08
N LEU A 8 18.14 30.72 25.14
CA LEU A 8 16.75 30.88 25.57
C LEU A 8 16.57 31.01 27.09
N TYR A 9 17.51 30.50 27.87
CA TYR A 9 17.38 30.39 29.32
C TYR A 9 18.60 30.91 30.10
N THR A 10 19.47 31.66 29.41
CA THR A 10 20.50 32.49 30.01
C THR A 10 20.14 33.97 29.82
N PRO A 11 19.89 34.74 30.89
CA PRO A 11 19.66 36.17 30.75
C PRO A 11 20.94 36.87 30.27
N ASN A 12 20.80 37.83 29.34
CA ASN A 12 21.92 38.53 28.68
C ASN A 12 22.99 37.56 28.14
N TYR A 13 22.54 36.64 27.28
CA TYR A 13 23.40 35.60 26.71
C TYR A 13 24.58 36.19 25.93
N THR A 14 25.77 35.69 26.21
CA THR A 14 26.95 35.82 25.36
C THR A 14 27.51 34.41 25.10
N PRO A 15 28.23 34.16 23.99
CA PRO A 15 28.75 32.82 23.67
C PRO A 15 29.60 32.19 24.78
N ASN A 16 30.21 33.02 25.62
CA ASN A 16 31.06 32.61 26.74
C ASN A 16 30.29 32.39 28.05
N LYS A 17 29.01 32.78 28.12
CA LYS A 17 28.17 32.66 29.33
C LYS A 17 27.37 31.36 29.29
N SER A 18 27.76 30.39 30.11
CA SER A 18 27.03 29.12 30.25
C SER A 18 25.85 29.23 31.24
N PRO A 19 24.75 28.50 31.01
CA PRO A 19 23.64 28.44 31.94
C PRO A 19 24.01 27.73 33.24
N GLN A 20 23.39 28.16 34.34
CA GLN A 20 23.54 27.50 35.64
C GLN A 20 22.99 26.07 35.61
N VAL A 21 23.66 25.15 36.31
CA VAL A 21 23.35 23.71 36.29
C VAL A 21 21.90 23.41 36.75
N HIS A 22 21.41 24.09 37.78
CA HIS A 22 20.05 23.87 38.30
C HIS A 22 18.96 24.25 37.28
N ILE A 23 19.15 25.32 36.51
CA ILE A 23 18.22 25.75 35.45
C ILE A 23 18.21 24.75 34.31
N ARG A 24 19.40 24.31 33.90
CA ARG A 24 19.54 23.34 32.82
C ARG A 24 18.89 22.00 33.17
N LEU A 25 19.09 21.49 34.38
CA LEU A 25 18.42 20.28 34.87
C LEU A 25 16.90 20.48 34.97
N ALA A 26 16.43 21.64 35.45
CA ALA A 26 15.01 21.96 35.53
C ALA A 26 14.35 21.98 34.15
N ILE A 27 14.99 22.57 33.13
CA ILE A 27 14.46 22.60 31.76
C ILE A 27 14.41 21.21 31.14
N VAL A 28 15.42 20.37 31.37
CA VAL A 28 15.40 18.98 30.87
C VAL A 28 14.25 18.20 31.54
N SER A 29 13.98 18.45 32.83
CA SER A 29 12.89 17.80 33.57
C SER A 29 11.48 18.18 33.07
N ILE A 30 11.33 19.22 32.23
CA ILE A 30 10.06 19.53 31.55
C ILE A 30 9.58 18.35 30.70
N GLY A 31 10.50 17.50 30.21
CA GLY A 31 10.13 16.32 29.42
C GLY A 31 9.15 15.39 30.13
N GLY A 32 9.31 15.19 31.44
CA GLY A 32 8.37 14.40 32.25
C GLY A 32 7.00 15.05 32.37
N ILE A 33 6.94 16.38 32.49
CA ILE A 33 5.67 17.12 32.52
C ILE A 33 4.96 16.99 31.18
N ILE A 34 5.67 17.16 30.07
CA ILE A 34 5.09 17.00 28.72
C ILE A 34 4.53 15.58 28.55
N ALA A 35 5.29 14.56 28.97
CA ALA A 35 4.81 13.18 28.92
C ALA A 35 3.51 12.98 29.72
N VAL A 36 3.47 13.48 30.96
CA VAL A 36 2.27 13.38 31.81
C VAL A 36 1.11 14.19 31.22
N LEU A 37 1.33 15.38 30.67
CA LEU A 37 0.28 16.19 30.03
C LEU A 37 -0.31 15.52 28.80
N ILE A 38 0.53 14.87 27.97
CA ILE A 38 0.08 14.09 26.83
C ILE A 38 -0.79 12.92 27.32
N SER A 39 -0.31 12.16 28.31
CA SER A 39 -1.07 11.04 28.89
C SER A 39 -2.36 11.50 29.57
N LEU A 40 -2.36 12.68 30.22
CA LEU A 40 -3.53 13.28 30.84
C LEU A 40 -4.56 13.69 29.79
N GLY A 41 -4.13 14.34 28.70
CA GLY A 41 -4.99 14.67 27.57
C GLY A 41 -5.62 13.43 26.94
N ALA A 42 -4.85 12.35 26.78
CA ALA A 42 -5.36 11.06 26.34
C ALA A 42 -6.39 10.48 27.31
N ALA A 43 -6.10 10.45 28.62
CA ALA A 43 -7.01 9.92 29.64
C ALA A 43 -8.32 10.74 29.76
N ILE A 44 -8.26 12.07 29.60
CA ILE A 44 -9.44 12.93 29.55
C ILE A 44 -10.26 12.63 28.29
N SER A 45 -9.61 12.46 27.15
CA SER A 45 -10.29 12.09 25.90
C SER A 45 -11.00 10.73 26.06
N ASP A 46 -10.32 9.73 26.60
CA ASP A 46 -10.89 8.41 26.90
C ASP A 46 -12.07 8.48 27.88
N PHE A 47 -12.04 9.39 28.84
CA PHE A 47 -13.14 9.62 29.77
C PHE A 47 -14.40 10.11 29.04
N PHE A 48 -14.27 11.02 28.07
CA PHE A 48 -15.41 11.51 27.30
C PHE A 48 -15.97 10.48 26.31
N PHE A 49 -15.14 9.59 25.74
CA PHE A 49 -15.57 8.69 24.66
C PHE A 49 -15.89 7.25 25.09
N VAL A 50 -15.22 6.69 26.11
CA VAL A 50 -15.27 5.23 26.40
C VAL A 50 -15.57 4.91 27.88
N SER A 51 -15.89 5.91 28.72
CA SER A 51 -16.06 5.78 30.19
C SER A 51 -14.78 5.38 30.94
N GLY A 52 -13.73 6.19 30.78
CA GLY A 52 -12.42 6.01 31.38
C GLY A 52 -12.38 5.98 32.93
N SER A 53 -11.29 5.44 33.47
CA SER A 53 -11.07 5.33 34.92
C SER A 53 -10.66 6.67 35.54
N VAL A 54 -11.50 7.22 36.41
CA VAL A 54 -11.20 8.43 37.20
C VAL A 54 -9.91 8.26 38.02
N ARG A 55 -9.62 7.03 38.48
CA ARG A 55 -8.39 6.72 39.22
C ARG A 55 -7.13 7.02 38.40
N ASN A 56 -7.13 6.74 37.10
CA ASN A 56 -5.98 7.01 36.23
C ASN A 56 -5.77 8.50 36.05
N ILE A 57 -6.85 9.28 35.90
CA ILE A 57 -6.79 10.75 35.80
C ILE A 57 -6.24 11.34 37.10
N VAL A 58 -6.72 10.90 38.26
CA VAL A 58 -6.22 11.36 39.57
C VAL A 58 -4.74 11.04 39.73
N LEU A 59 -4.30 9.84 39.36
CA LEU A 59 -2.89 9.46 39.38
C LEU A 59 -2.04 10.36 38.47
N LEU A 60 -2.51 10.64 37.25
CA LEU A 60 -1.81 11.53 36.31
C LEU A 60 -1.77 12.99 36.80
N LEU A 61 -2.81 13.47 37.46
CA LEU A 61 -2.82 14.79 38.11
C LEU A 61 -1.80 14.88 39.24
N ILE A 62 -1.72 13.85 40.10
CA ILE A 62 -0.70 13.76 41.16
C ILE A 62 0.70 13.79 40.54
N LEU A 63 0.93 13.01 39.47
CA LEU A 63 2.21 12.99 38.76
C LEU A 63 2.52 14.35 38.09
N THR A 64 1.50 15.08 37.62
CA THR A 64 1.69 16.42 37.04
C THR A 64 2.19 17.37 38.13
N VAL A 65 1.50 17.44 39.27
CA VAL A 65 1.90 18.29 40.39
C VAL A 65 3.31 17.93 40.89
N ALA A 66 3.61 16.64 41.02
CA ALA A 66 4.92 16.17 41.47
C ALA A 66 6.05 16.59 40.51
N ASN A 67 5.84 16.50 39.19
CA ASN A 67 6.84 16.92 38.21
C ASN A 67 6.91 18.46 38.05
N SER A 68 5.80 19.18 38.21
CA SER A 68 5.75 20.64 38.10
C SER A 68 6.38 21.38 39.28
N GLY A 69 6.37 20.81 40.48
CA GLY A 69 6.83 21.47 41.71
C GLY A 69 8.28 21.99 41.64
N SER A 70 9.18 21.24 41.02
CA SER A 70 10.58 21.63 40.84
C SER A 70 10.77 22.80 39.87
N ILE A 71 9.93 22.90 38.84
CA ILE A 71 10.00 24.00 37.87
C ILE A 71 9.57 25.30 38.50
N VAL A 72 8.47 25.28 39.24
CA VAL A 72 7.97 26.46 39.96
C VAL A 72 9.04 26.96 40.94
N TYR A 73 9.72 26.03 41.64
CA TYR A 73 10.81 26.38 42.56
C TYR A 73 12.06 26.93 41.84
N ASN A 74 12.57 26.25 40.81
CA ASN A 74 13.84 26.61 40.17
C ASN A 74 13.73 27.74 39.14
N LEU A 75 12.66 27.82 38.35
CA LEU A 75 12.48 28.86 37.34
C LEU A 75 11.69 30.07 37.87
N GLY A 76 10.81 29.87 38.86
CA GLY A 76 9.95 30.93 39.41
C GLY A 76 10.53 31.65 40.63
N LEU A 77 11.06 30.92 41.61
CA LEU A 77 11.51 31.50 42.89
C LEU A 77 13.00 31.86 42.91
N LEU A 78 13.84 31.15 42.15
CA LEU A 78 15.28 31.41 42.09
C LEU A 78 15.64 32.32 40.91
N LYS A 79 16.60 33.22 41.13
CA LYS A 79 17.14 34.09 40.07
C LYS A 79 18.05 33.29 39.14
N TRP A 80 17.85 33.45 37.83
CA TRP A 80 18.51 32.64 36.80
C TRP A 80 20.04 32.85 36.72
N ASP A 81 20.54 33.97 37.24
CA ASP A 81 21.97 34.30 37.24
C ASP A 81 22.75 33.75 38.43
N LYS A 82 22.09 33.30 39.51
CA LYS A 82 22.77 32.94 40.77
C LYS A 82 22.82 31.43 40.97
N TYR A 83 24.00 30.91 41.29
CA TYR A 83 24.15 29.51 41.71
C TYR A 83 23.45 29.25 43.06
N SER A 84 22.70 28.15 43.15
CA SER A 84 22.02 27.71 44.38
C SER A 84 22.21 26.21 44.58
N LYS A 85 22.83 25.82 45.70
CA LYS A 85 23.04 24.41 46.08
C LYS A 85 21.74 23.68 46.37
N ASN A 86 20.77 24.37 46.97
CA ASN A 86 19.44 23.79 47.22
C ASN A 86 18.68 23.61 45.88
N GLY A 87 18.83 24.56 44.95
CA GLY A 87 18.24 24.46 43.61
C GLY A 87 18.79 23.28 42.80
N THR A 88 20.12 23.04 42.84
CA THR A 88 20.71 21.90 42.12
C THR A 88 20.24 20.55 42.66
N VAL A 89 20.10 20.39 43.99
CA VAL A 89 19.60 19.15 44.60
C VAL A 89 18.14 18.90 44.20
N VAL A 90 17.28 19.93 44.29
CA VAL A 90 15.87 19.81 43.87
C VAL A 90 15.74 19.49 42.39
N ALA A 91 16.52 20.16 41.53
CA ALA A 91 16.52 19.91 40.09
C ALA A 91 17.01 18.49 39.73
N ALA A 92 18.00 17.95 40.45
CA ALA A 92 18.49 16.59 40.24
C ALA A 92 17.46 15.52 40.63
N ILE A 93 16.80 15.68 41.78
CA ILE A 93 15.71 14.79 42.22
C ILE A 93 14.56 14.81 41.21
N SER A 94 14.18 16.02 40.77
CA SER A 94 13.14 16.21 39.76
C SER A 94 13.49 15.59 38.41
N MET A 95 14.76 15.63 38.00
CA MET A 95 15.21 14.99 36.76
C MET A 95 15.08 13.47 36.87
N CYS A 96 15.45 12.88 38.01
CA CYS A 96 15.26 11.46 38.26
C CYS A 96 13.78 11.07 38.24
N LEU A 97 12.91 11.84 38.91
CA LEU A 97 11.46 11.66 38.89
C LEU A 97 10.92 11.75 37.45
N SER A 98 11.32 12.77 36.70
CA SER A 98 10.92 12.97 35.30
C SER A 98 11.26 11.74 34.44
N VAL A 99 12.47 11.20 34.57
CA VAL A 99 12.91 10.00 33.82
C VAL A 99 12.09 8.77 34.24
N LEU A 100 11.89 8.55 35.54
CA LEU A 100 11.07 7.43 36.04
C LEU A 100 9.62 7.54 35.58
N THR A 101 9.03 8.75 35.61
CA THR A 101 7.66 8.95 35.12
C THR A 101 7.55 8.72 33.61
N PHE A 102 8.54 9.17 32.83
CA PHE A 102 8.57 8.90 31.39
C PHE A 102 8.66 7.40 31.11
N LEU A 103 9.57 6.67 31.77
CA LEU A 103 9.72 5.22 31.59
C LEU A 103 8.45 4.47 32.02
N PHE A 104 7.84 4.87 33.14
CA PHE A 104 6.59 4.29 33.62
C PHE A 104 5.45 4.47 32.60
N LEU A 105 5.27 5.68 32.07
CA LEU A 105 4.21 5.98 31.09
C LEU A 105 4.48 5.36 29.72
N ALA A 106 5.74 5.17 29.35
CA ALA A 106 6.11 4.54 28.07
C ALA A 106 5.91 3.01 28.09
N ILE A 107 6.21 2.35 29.22
CA ILE A 107 6.16 0.89 29.33
C ILE A 107 4.76 0.40 29.69
N ASN A 108 4.04 1.10 30.58
CA ASN A 108 2.73 0.67 31.00
C ASN A 108 1.66 1.13 30.02
N PRO A 109 0.88 0.21 29.45
CA PRO A 109 -0.18 0.56 28.53
C PRO A 109 -1.30 1.31 29.28
N PRO A 110 -1.96 2.30 28.65
CA PRO A 110 -2.91 3.19 29.32
C PRO A 110 -4.28 2.53 29.63
N GLY A 111 -4.59 1.40 29.00
CA GLY A 111 -5.91 0.77 29.08
C GLY A 111 -6.27 0.16 30.44
N SER A 112 -7.53 0.32 30.84
CA SER A 112 -8.08 -0.21 32.11
C SER A 112 -9.22 -1.24 31.91
N PHE A 113 -9.48 -1.67 30.68
CA PHE A 113 -10.63 -2.54 30.36
C PHE A 113 -10.46 -3.98 30.84
N LYS A 114 -11.46 -4.47 31.58
CA LYS A 114 -11.54 -5.84 32.14
C LYS A 114 -12.13 -6.89 31.16
N THR A 115 -12.43 -6.53 29.91
CA THR A 115 -13.05 -7.46 28.96
C THR A 115 -12.02 -8.48 28.44
N VAL A 116 -12.02 -9.68 29.04
CA VAL A 116 -11.03 -10.75 28.80
C VAL A 116 -11.01 -11.22 27.33
N PHE A 117 -12.16 -11.21 26.64
CA PHE A 117 -12.27 -11.80 25.30
C PHE A 117 -11.60 -10.99 24.17
N SER A 118 -11.65 -9.65 24.24
CA SER A 118 -11.07 -8.76 23.21
C SER A 118 -9.66 -8.29 23.54
N ASN A 119 -9.12 -8.71 24.68
CA ASN A 119 -7.80 -8.33 25.19
C ASN A 119 -6.87 -9.54 25.33
N ASN A 120 -7.14 -10.61 24.59
CA ASN A 120 -6.30 -11.81 24.61
C ASN A 120 -5.33 -11.76 23.42
N PHE A 121 -4.13 -11.26 23.64
CA PHE A 121 -3.11 -11.17 22.59
C PHE A 121 -2.14 -12.36 22.69
N PRO A 122 -1.77 -12.99 21.55
CA PRO A 122 -0.83 -14.10 21.56
C PRO A 122 0.53 -13.63 22.08
N LYS A 123 1.18 -14.42 22.95
CA LYS A 123 2.55 -14.14 23.41
C LYS A 123 3.56 -14.56 22.34
N LEU A 124 4.66 -13.82 22.21
CA LEU A 124 5.76 -14.21 21.31
C LEU A 124 6.63 -15.29 21.94
N LYS A 125 7.14 -16.18 21.08
CA LYS A 125 8.25 -17.07 21.43
C LYS A 125 9.49 -16.24 21.77
N LEU A 126 10.38 -16.79 22.60
CA LEU A 126 11.57 -16.07 23.09
C LEU A 126 12.44 -15.53 21.95
N ARG A 127 12.70 -16.35 20.91
CA ARG A 127 13.46 -15.96 19.71
C ARG A 127 12.85 -14.73 19.02
N SER A 128 11.55 -14.79 18.73
CA SER A 128 10.82 -13.73 18.05
C SER A 128 10.73 -12.45 18.88
N ARG A 129 10.65 -12.58 20.21
CA ARG A 129 10.68 -11.42 21.13
C ARG A 129 12.05 -10.76 21.16
N LEU A 130 13.13 -11.53 21.25
CA LEU A 130 14.49 -11.01 21.17
C LEU A 130 14.75 -10.33 19.82
N PHE A 131 14.20 -10.87 18.73
CA PHE A 131 14.26 -10.26 17.41
C PHE A 131 13.56 -8.88 17.38
N SER A 132 12.34 -8.78 17.92
CA SER A 132 11.60 -7.51 18.01
C SER A 132 12.34 -6.47 18.86
N ILE A 133 12.83 -6.86 20.05
CA ILE A 133 13.57 -5.96 20.94
C ILE A 133 14.87 -5.48 20.27
N SER A 134 15.62 -6.38 19.63
CA SER A 134 16.87 -6.04 18.95
C SER A 134 16.64 -5.07 17.78
N LEU A 135 15.55 -5.27 17.03
CA LEU A 135 15.14 -4.35 15.97
C LEU A 135 14.88 -2.95 16.53
N TRP A 136 14.12 -2.82 17.61
CA TRP A 136 13.80 -1.51 18.20
C TRP A 136 15.00 -0.83 18.87
N ILE A 137 15.90 -1.59 19.49
CA ILE A 137 17.18 -1.05 20.00
C ILE A 137 17.99 -0.47 18.83
N GLY A 138 18.08 -1.19 17.70
CA GLY A 138 18.76 -0.73 16.49
C GLY A 138 18.14 0.56 15.92
N VAL A 139 16.81 0.60 15.81
CA VAL A 139 16.06 1.78 15.31
C VAL A 139 16.31 2.99 16.20
N PHE A 140 16.16 2.86 17.52
CA PHE A 140 16.36 3.97 18.43
C PHE A 140 17.82 4.43 18.49
N ALA A 141 18.79 3.52 18.48
CA ALA A 141 20.20 3.87 18.45
C ALA A 141 20.56 4.68 17.20
N ALA A 142 20.14 4.22 16.02
CA ALA A 142 20.36 4.91 14.76
C ALA A 142 19.63 6.26 14.71
N LYS A 143 18.35 6.30 15.09
CA LYS A 143 17.57 7.54 15.17
C LYS A 143 18.22 8.58 16.09
N TYR A 144 18.46 8.25 17.36
CA TYR A 144 18.92 9.24 18.33
C TYR A 144 20.33 9.75 18.02
N SER A 145 21.18 8.91 17.41
CA SER A 145 22.50 9.36 16.94
C SER A 145 22.39 10.34 15.78
N GLU A 146 21.67 9.98 14.72
CA GLU A 146 21.45 10.83 13.55
C GLU A 146 20.77 12.16 13.95
N SER A 147 19.67 12.10 14.69
CA SER A 147 18.92 13.30 15.07
C SER A 147 19.74 14.24 15.94
N TYR A 148 20.68 13.72 16.74
CA TYR A 148 21.58 14.57 17.52
C TYR A 148 22.58 15.32 16.61
N PHE A 149 23.25 14.60 15.69
CA PHE A 149 24.30 15.17 14.84
C PHE A 149 23.76 16.04 13.70
N PHE A 150 22.64 15.66 13.08
CA PHE A 150 22.11 16.34 11.89
C PHE A 150 21.02 17.36 12.22
N LEU A 151 20.03 17.01 13.05
CA LEU A 151 18.94 17.92 13.41
C LEU A 151 19.33 18.88 14.54
N ILE A 152 19.61 18.35 15.74
CA ILE A 152 19.74 19.18 16.94
C ILE A 152 20.99 20.06 16.91
N LEU A 153 22.13 19.53 16.45
CA LEU A 153 23.37 20.31 16.38
C LEU A 153 23.28 21.44 15.34
N SER A 154 22.58 21.18 14.23
CA SER A 154 22.42 22.17 13.15
C SER A 154 21.54 23.36 13.54
N LEU A 155 20.65 23.17 14.52
CA LEU A 155 19.79 24.23 15.06
C LEU A 155 20.48 25.17 16.06
N LYS A 156 21.63 24.78 16.63
CA LYS A 156 22.31 25.56 17.67
C LYS A 156 22.56 27.00 17.24
N ASP A 157 23.15 27.20 16.05
CA ASP A 157 23.52 28.53 15.56
C ASP A 157 22.29 29.36 15.13
N PRO A 158 21.31 28.80 14.38
CA PRO A 158 20.06 29.50 14.09
C PRO A 158 19.29 29.95 15.34
N ILE A 159 19.20 29.10 16.36
CA ILE A 159 18.54 29.43 17.63
C ILE A 159 19.24 30.59 18.30
N GLN A 160 20.58 30.53 18.39
CA GLN A 160 21.38 31.58 18.99
C GLN A 160 21.10 32.92 18.31
N ILE A 161 21.23 32.98 16.99
CA ILE A 161 21.08 34.22 16.20
C ILE A 161 19.66 34.76 16.31
N LEU A 162 18.64 33.96 16.01
CA LEU A 162 17.24 34.43 15.99
C LEU A 162 16.72 34.81 17.38
N SER A 163 17.25 34.21 18.44
CA SER A 163 16.88 34.57 19.82
C SER A 163 17.47 35.91 20.28
N THR A 164 18.61 36.31 19.73
CA THR A 164 19.34 37.54 20.12
C THR A 164 19.08 38.73 19.19
N ILE A 165 18.50 38.52 18.01
CA ILE A 165 18.19 39.62 17.08
C ILE A 165 17.09 40.51 17.68
N GLU A 166 17.43 41.78 17.85
CA GLU A 166 16.47 42.86 18.09
C GLU A 166 16.45 43.77 16.86
N LEU A 167 15.25 43.97 16.29
CA LEU A 167 15.04 44.83 15.14
C LEU A 167 14.67 46.24 15.59
N ASN A 168 15.34 47.26 15.03
CA ASN A 168 14.99 48.67 15.25
C ASN A 168 13.78 49.02 14.37
N CYS A 169 12.60 49.03 14.98
CA CYS A 169 11.33 49.29 14.29
C CYS A 169 10.85 50.72 14.59
N ASP A 170 11.59 51.74 14.16
CA ASP A 170 11.17 53.14 14.34
C ASP A 170 9.93 53.42 13.46
N ASN A 171 8.79 53.72 14.09
CA ASN A 171 7.46 53.94 13.50
C ASN A 171 6.77 52.71 12.84
N GLY A 172 7.29 51.48 13.03
CA GLY A 172 6.71 50.25 12.48
C GLY A 172 5.63 49.60 13.37
N HIS A 173 4.79 48.75 12.77
CA HIS A 173 3.81 47.93 13.51
C HIS A 173 4.49 47.04 14.57
N PHE A 174 3.80 46.77 15.69
CA PHE A 174 4.29 45.91 16.79
C PHE A 174 4.80 44.53 16.33
N LEU A 175 4.25 44.02 15.22
CA LEU A 175 4.63 42.75 14.59
C LEU A 175 6.12 42.71 14.15
N CYS A 176 6.72 43.86 13.84
CA CYS A 176 8.13 43.96 13.44
C CYS A 176 9.08 43.42 14.52
N ARG A 177 8.85 43.74 15.80
CA ARG A 177 9.68 43.25 16.92
C ARG A 177 9.52 41.73 17.16
N PHE A 178 8.39 41.15 16.76
CA PHE A 178 8.11 39.72 16.98
C PHE A 178 8.54 38.84 15.81
N GLN A 179 8.84 39.39 14.63
CA GLN A 179 9.17 38.60 13.44
C GLN A 179 10.32 37.59 13.65
N PRO A 180 11.48 37.94 14.26
CA PRO A 180 12.54 36.96 14.52
C PRO A 180 12.08 35.82 15.45
N LYS A 181 11.21 36.13 16.43
CA LYS A 181 10.64 35.14 17.36
C LYS A 181 9.62 34.22 16.68
N ILE A 182 8.81 34.75 15.77
CA ILE A 182 7.87 33.97 14.94
C ILE A 182 8.66 33.00 14.05
N THR A 183 9.71 33.48 13.38
CA THR A 183 10.61 32.64 12.57
C THR A 183 11.27 31.56 13.41
N LEU A 184 11.72 31.87 14.64
CA LEU A 184 12.29 30.89 15.56
C LEU A 184 11.28 29.79 15.96
N ILE A 185 10.01 30.15 16.21
CA ILE A 185 8.95 29.18 16.50
C ILE A 185 8.73 28.26 15.29
N LEU A 186 8.69 28.82 14.07
CA LEU A 186 8.57 28.03 12.84
C LEU A 186 9.75 27.08 12.62
N PHE A 187 10.97 27.48 12.98
CA PHE A 187 12.14 26.59 12.98
C PHE A 187 11.94 25.39 13.90
N TYR A 188 11.58 25.62 15.16
CA TYR A 188 11.33 24.54 16.12
C TYR A 188 10.19 23.62 15.68
N LEU A 189 9.11 24.20 15.13
CA LEU A 189 7.98 23.42 14.61
C LEU A 189 8.43 22.53 13.45
N THR A 190 9.19 23.07 12.50
CA THR A 190 9.66 22.35 11.31
C THR A 190 10.61 21.21 11.71
N ASP A 191 11.55 21.47 12.62
CA ASP A 191 12.48 20.46 13.12
C ASP A 191 11.79 19.37 13.95
N LEU A 192 10.79 19.74 14.75
CA LEU A 192 10.00 18.76 15.50
C LEU A 192 9.26 17.79 14.57
N ILE A 193 8.73 18.29 13.45
CA ILE A 193 8.08 17.44 12.44
C ILE A 193 9.10 16.49 11.81
N LEU A 194 10.30 16.98 11.45
CA LEU A 194 11.39 16.14 10.92
C LEU A 194 11.82 15.05 11.92
N PHE A 195 11.96 15.40 13.20
CA PHE A 195 12.34 14.45 14.25
C PHE A 195 11.36 13.25 14.36
N PHE A 196 10.06 13.46 14.13
CA PHE A 196 9.09 12.36 14.10
C PHE A 196 9.18 11.54 12.82
N LEU A 197 9.42 12.20 11.68
CA LEU A 197 9.55 11.58 10.35
C LEU A 197 10.71 10.57 10.31
N ASP A 198 11.87 10.91 10.87
CA ASP A 198 13.07 10.07 10.80
C ASP A 198 12.90 8.68 11.43
N THR A 199 11.98 8.54 12.39
CA THR A 199 11.75 7.25 13.07
C THR A 199 11.22 6.19 12.10
N TYR A 200 10.34 6.58 11.18
CA TYR A 200 9.81 5.65 10.18
C TYR A 200 10.89 5.23 9.18
N LEU A 201 11.75 6.17 8.76
CA LEU A 201 12.85 5.88 7.85
C LEU A 201 13.83 4.87 8.45
N TRP A 202 14.24 5.08 9.70
CA TRP A 202 15.11 4.14 10.40
C TRP A 202 14.46 2.78 10.65
N TYR A 203 13.16 2.76 10.96
CA TYR A 203 12.39 1.52 11.03
C TYR A 203 12.46 0.75 9.71
N VAL A 204 12.25 1.41 8.57
CA VAL A 204 12.32 0.77 7.25
C VAL A 204 13.72 0.22 6.96
N ILE A 205 14.79 0.99 7.24
CA ILE A 205 16.18 0.57 7.01
C ILE A 205 16.52 -0.65 7.87
N CYS A 206 16.27 -0.57 9.18
CA CYS A 206 16.53 -1.68 10.09
C CYS A 206 15.68 -2.90 9.72
N ASN A 207 14.41 -2.72 9.38
CA ASN A 207 13.54 -3.81 8.96
C ASN A 207 14.06 -4.51 7.69
N CYS A 208 14.59 -3.76 6.72
CA CYS A 208 15.24 -4.34 5.54
C CYS A 208 16.44 -5.21 5.94
N LEU A 209 17.35 -4.70 6.76
CA LEU A 209 18.54 -5.44 7.21
C LEU A 209 18.16 -6.73 7.95
N PHE A 210 17.19 -6.65 8.87
CA PHE A 210 16.72 -7.80 9.63
C PHE A 210 15.97 -8.81 8.74
N SER A 211 15.19 -8.34 7.76
CA SER A 211 14.51 -9.20 6.79
C SER A 211 15.48 -9.93 5.88
N VAL A 212 16.55 -9.26 5.44
CA VAL A 212 17.66 -9.88 4.70
C VAL A 212 18.31 -10.98 5.54
N GLY A 213 18.63 -10.69 6.81
CA GLY A 213 19.17 -11.68 7.74
C GLY A 213 18.24 -12.88 7.93
N LEU A 214 16.93 -12.66 8.04
CA LEU A 214 15.96 -13.75 8.15
C LEU A 214 15.87 -14.56 6.85
N SER A 215 15.88 -13.90 5.69
CA SER A 215 15.90 -14.55 4.36
C SER A 215 17.08 -15.50 4.20
N PHE A 216 18.28 -15.08 4.67
CA PHE A 216 19.46 -15.95 4.68
C PHE A 216 19.30 -17.12 5.64
N SER A 217 18.73 -16.88 6.84
CA SER A 217 18.48 -17.96 7.80
C SER A 217 17.46 -19.00 7.30
N LEU A 218 16.56 -18.60 6.42
CA LEU A 218 15.54 -19.46 5.80
C LEU A 218 16.01 -20.12 4.49
N GLY A 219 17.21 -19.78 3.99
CA GLY A 219 17.73 -20.34 2.73
C GLY A 219 17.06 -19.81 1.45
N VAL A 220 16.36 -18.67 1.52
CA VAL A 220 15.59 -18.06 0.41
C VAL A 220 16.45 -17.08 -0.42
N SER A 221 17.77 -17.30 -0.51
CA SER A 221 18.68 -16.33 -1.16
C SER A 221 19.10 -16.76 -2.56
N ILE A 222 19.18 -15.80 -3.49
CA ILE A 222 19.75 -16.01 -4.84
C ILE A 222 21.25 -16.34 -4.83
N PHE A 223 21.96 -16.06 -3.73
CA PHE A 223 23.36 -16.45 -3.57
C PHE A 223 23.53 -17.96 -3.32
N THR A 224 22.42 -18.69 -3.17
CA THR A 224 22.46 -20.15 -3.17
C THR A 224 22.88 -20.60 -4.57
N PRO A 225 23.98 -21.37 -4.71
CA PRO A 225 24.47 -21.80 -6.03
C PRO A 225 23.37 -22.46 -6.85
N TRP A 226 23.30 -22.17 -8.16
CA TRP A 226 22.31 -22.77 -9.08
C TRP A 226 22.29 -24.30 -8.98
N LYS A 227 23.48 -24.91 -8.91
CA LYS A 227 23.68 -26.34 -8.62
C LYS A 227 22.88 -26.80 -7.40
N ASN A 228 22.96 -26.08 -6.28
CA ASN A 228 22.23 -26.43 -5.07
C ASN A 228 20.72 -26.22 -5.17
N ILE A 229 20.22 -25.43 -6.13
CA ILE A 229 18.79 -25.18 -6.32
C ILE A 229 18.17 -26.25 -7.24
N PHE A 230 18.75 -26.46 -8.43
CA PHE A 230 18.14 -27.27 -9.48
C PHE A 230 18.63 -28.72 -9.53
N SER A 231 19.91 -28.99 -9.25
CA SER A 231 20.42 -30.37 -9.34
C SER A 231 19.80 -31.30 -8.30
N ARG A 232 19.49 -30.76 -7.11
CA ARG A 232 18.82 -31.46 -6.01
C ARG A 232 17.30 -31.32 -6.03
N LEU A 233 16.73 -30.71 -7.07
CA LEU A 233 15.29 -30.52 -7.17
C LEU A 233 14.51 -31.84 -7.14
N PRO A 234 14.92 -32.91 -7.87
CA PRO A 234 14.26 -34.21 -7.79
C PRO A 234 14.21 -34.77 -6.36
N ASP A 235 15.35 -34.73 -5.65
CA ASP A 235 15.44 -35.20 -4.26
C ASP A 235 14.58 -34.38 -3.30
N ARG A 236 14.46 -33.07 -3.54
CA ARG A 236 13.60 -32.18 -2.75
C ARG A 236 12.13 -32.42 -2.97
N ILE A 237 11.71 -32.75 -4.20
CA ILE A 237 10.31 -33.14 -4.48
C ILE A 237 9.95 -34.37 -3.64
N LEU A 238 10.83 -35.37 -3.60
CA LEU A 238 10.61 -36.58 -2.80
C LEU A 238 10.56 -36.30 -1.30
N THR A 239 11.49 -35.49 -0.78
CA THR A 239 11.61 -35.26 0.68
C THR A 239 10.63 -34.22 1.23
N LYS A 240 10.10 -33.31 0.41
CA LYS A 240 9.26 -32.17 0.87
C LYS A 240 7.81 -32.22 0.42
N ILE A 241 7.50 -32.86 -0.72
CA ILE A 241 6.14 -32.93 -1.26
C ILE A 241 5.55 -34.33 -1.06
N TYR A 242 6.29 -35.35 -1.48
CA TYR A 242 5.85 -36.74 -1.45
C TYR A 242 5.91 -37.34 -0.04
N TYR A 243 5.00 -38.28 0.24
CA TYR A 243 4.98 -39.09 1.46
C TYR A 243 4.80 -40.56 1.09
N GLY A 244 5.80 -41.41 1.37
CA GLY A 244 5.73 -42.86 1.15
C GLY A 244 7.10 -43.51 0.97
N ASP A 245 7.17 -44.82 1.20
CA ASP A 245 8.37 -45.65 1.02
C ASP A 245 8.24 -46.48 -0.28
N SER A 246 8.11 -45.81 -1.44
CA SER A 246 8.05 -46.52 -2.72
C SER A 246 9.45 -47.02 -3.15
N THR A 247 9.53 -48.25 -3.64
CA THR A 247 10.77 -48.81 -4.23
C THR A 247 11.18 -48.12 -5.54
N GLU A 248 10.23 -47.53 -6.27
CA GLU A 248 10.43 -46.87 -7.57
C GLU A 248 10.38 -45.32 -7.49
N LEU A 249 11.28 -44.73 -6.70
CA LEU A 249 11.35 -43.27 -6.47
C LEU A 249 11.46 -42.43 -7.77
N ILE A 250 12.17 -42.95 -8.79
CA ILE A 250 12.34 -42.26 -10.08
C ILE A 250 11.01 -42.14 -10.83
N LEU A 251 10.13 -43.14 -10.71
CA LEU A 251 8.83 -43.12 -11.38
C LEU A 251 7.90 -42.09 -10.72
N VAL A 252 7.93 -41.96 -9.39
CA VAL A 252 7.20 -40.89 -8.66
C VAL A 252 7.62 -39.51 -9.15
N ILE A 253 8.94 -39.25 -9.18
CA ILE A 253 9.49 -37.98 -9.67
C ILE A 253 9.03 -37.72 -11.10
N SER A 254 9.11 -38.73 -11.97
CA SER A 254 8.73 -38.59 -13.38
C SER A 254 7.28 -38.15 -13.55
N GLN A 255 6.34 -38.70 -12.77
CA GLN A 255 4.93 -38.33 -12.85
C GLN A 255 4.68 -36.91 -12.35
N ILE A 256 5.27 -36.53 -11.22
CA ILE A 256 5.11 -35.19 -10.66
C ILE A 256 5.70 -34.14 -11.61
N TRP A 257 6.94 -34.34 -12.05
CA TRP A 257 7.63 -33.40 -12.93
C TRP A 257 6.96 -33.30 -14.30
N ASN A 258 6.61 -34.44 -14.92
CA ASN A 258 5.93 -34.42 -16.21
C ASN A 258 4.58 -33.73 -16.13
N SER A 259 3.84 -33.89 -15.03
CA SER A 259 2.57 -33.17 -14.82
C SER A 259 2.74 -31.65 -14.77
N ILE A 260 3.81 -31.15 -14.13
CA ILE A 260 4.15 -29.72 -14.11
C ILE A 260 4.43 -29.22 -15.54
N ILE A 261 5.31 -29.91 -16.28
CA ILE A 261 5.69 -29.51 -17.64
C ILE A 261 4.50 -29.58 -18.61
N ILE A 262 3.68 -30.61 -18.53
CA ILE A 262 2.47 -30.76 -19.35
C ILE A 262 1.46 -29.66 -19.04
N SER A 263 1.32 -29.22 -17.79
CA SER A 263 0.47 -28.08 -17.45
C SER A 263 0.94 -26.80 -18.13
N MET A 264 2.25 -26.53 -18.14
CA MET A 264 2.82 -25.36 -18.81
C MET A 264 2.65 -25.41 -20.33
N TYR A 265 2.67 -26.61 -20.93
CA TYR A 265 2.33 -26.80 -22.33
C TYR A 265 0.86 -26.46 -22.62
N ARG A 266 -0.08 -26.92 -21.79
CA ARG A 266 -1.52 -26.62 -21.93
C ARG A 266 -1.83 -25.12 -21.81
N GLU A 267 -1.01 -24.39 -21.08
CA GLU A 267 -1.10 -22.92 -20.98
C GLU A 267 -0.46 -22.19 -22.18
N HIS A 268 0.20 -22.92 -23.08
CA HIS A 268 0.98 -22.42 -24.22
C HIS A 268 2.24 -21.66 -23.84
N VAL A 269 2.77 -21.90 -22.63
CA VAL A 269 4.04 -21.31 -22.16
C VAL A 269 5.24 -22.01 -22.80
N LEU A 270 5.12 -23.31 -23.09
CA LEU A 270 6.16 -24.12 -23.72
C LEU A 270 5.71 -24.62 -25.10
N SER A 271 6.64 -24.68 -26.04
CA SER A 271 6.42 -25.33 -27.34
C SER A 271 6.56 -26.85 -27.25
N VAL A 272 6.01 -27.58 -28.22
CA VAL A 272 6.08 -29.06 -28.28
C VAL A 272 7.54 -29.55 -28.22
N GLU A 273 8.45 -28.90 -28.94
CA GLU A 273 9.89 -29.25 -28.94
C GLU A 273 10.54 -29.09 -27.58
N GLN A 274 10.16 -28.05 -26.83
CA GLN A 274 10.68 -27.79 -25.48
C GLN A 274 10.17 -28.84 -24.50
N VAL A 275 8.88 -29.20 -24.59
CA VAL A 275 8.26 -30.24 -23.75
C VAL A 275 9.00 -31.56 -23.90
N CYS A 276 9.24 -32.02 -25.14
CA CYS A 276 9.96 -33.27 -25.40
C CYS A 276 11.34 -33.33 -24.76
N LYS A 277 12.03 -32.18 -24.61
CA LYS A 277 13.36 -32.10 -23.97
C LYS A 277 13.30 -32.00 -22.44
N LEU A 278 12.17 -31.56 -21.88
CA LEU A 278 12.00 -31.28 -20.45
C LEU A 278 11.30 -32.40 -19.68
N ILE A 279 10.57 -33.29 -20.35
CA ILE A 279 9.91 -34.44 -19.72
C ILE A 279 10.88 -35.62 -19.51
N TYR A 280 10.60 -36.44 -18.49
CA TYR A 280 11.17 -37.78 -18.37
C TYR A 280 10.60 -38.66 -19.49
N GLN A 281 11.48 -39.36 -20.20
CA GLN A 281 11.12 -40.24 -21.31
C GLN A 281 11.30 -41.71 -20.91
N ARG A 282 10.38 -42.57 -21.33
CA ARG A 282 10.57 -44.03 -21.22
C ARG A 282 11.58 -44.48 -22.28
N GLY A 283 12.55 -45.28 -21.88
CA GLY A 283 13.55 -45.89 -22.75
C GLY A 283 12.96 -46.98 -23.63
N ALA A 284 13.79 -47.54 -24.52
CA ALA A 284 13.41 -48.66 -25.39
C ALA A 284 13.17 -49.96 -24.60
N ASP A 285 13.82 -50.11 -23.44
CA ASP A 285 13.50 -51.14 -22.45
C ASP A 285 12.44 -50.58 -21.50
N GLU A 286 11.29 -51.25 -21.40
CA GLU A 286 10.07 -50.76 -20.72
C GLU A 286 10.28 -50.31 -19.25
N ASN A 287 11.36 -50.77 -18.61
CA ASN A 287 11.67 -50.48 -17.20
C ASN A 287 12.68 -49.33 -16.98
N THR A 288 13.23 -48.70 -18.03
CA THR A 288 14.25 -47.66 -17.87
C THR A 288 13.68 -46.26 -18.17
N ILE A 289 13.66 -45.38 -17.17
CA ILE A 289 13.22 -43.98 -17.34
C ILE A 289 14.46 -43.09 -17.47
N ARG A 290 14.56 -42.33 -18.58
CA ARG A 290 15.65 -41.40 -18.81
C ARG A 290 15.30 -40.02 -18.25
N PRO A 291 16.15 -39.43 -17.37
CA PRO A 291 15.96 -38.07 -16.91
C PRO A 291 16.13 -37.07 -18.05
N PRO A 292 15.39 -35.95 -18.03
CA PRO A 292 15.59 -34.88 -19.01
C PRO A 292 17.00 -34.31 -18.88
N LEU A 293 17.54 -33.86 -20.02
CA LEU A 293 18.86 -33.25 -20.10
C LEU A 293 19.03 -32.08 -19.11
N PHE A 294 17.93 -31.41 -18.77
CA PHE A 294 17.87 -30.36 -17.74
C PHE A 294 18.46 -30.78 -16.38
N PHE A 295 18.27 -32.03 -15.94
CA PHE A 295 18.83 -32.52 -14.67
C PHE A 295 20.21 -33.16 -14.82
N VAL A 296 20.64 -33.46 -16.05
CA VAL A 296 21.90 -34.18 -16.35
C VAL A 296 23.05 -33.21 -16.67
N TYR A 297 22.78 -32.05 -17.25
CA TYR A 297 23.82 -31.06 -17.55
C TYR A 297 24.29 -30.36 -16.26
N GLU A 298 25.56 -30.61 -15.89
CA GLU A 298 26.19 -30.05 -14.69
C GLU A 298 27.01 -28.77 -14.93
N ASP A 299 27.24 -28.36 -16.19
CA ASP A 299 28.11 -27.23 -16.55
C ASP A 299 27.33 -25.94 -16.92
N ASP A 300 27.57 -24.86 -16.17
CA ASP A 300 26.92 -23.54 -16.33
C ASP A 300 27.09 -22.92 -17.74
N ASN A 301 28.18 -23.24 -18.46
CA ASN A 301 28.55 -22.56 -19.70
C ASN A 301 27.86 -23.11 -20.96
N LYS A 302 27.39 -24.36 -20.98
CA LYS A 302 26.62 -24.95 -22.10
C LYS A 302 25.11 -24.84 -21.90
N PHE A 303 24.69 -24.40 -20.71
CA PHE A 303 23.30 -24.18 -20.37
C PHE A 303 22.68 -23.01 -21.16
N TYR A 304 23.47 -21.99 -21.54
CA TYR A 304 22.99 -20.84 -22.33
C TYR A 304 22.42 -21.23 -23.72
N ASP A 305 22.82 -22.36 -24.30
CA ASP A 305 22.25 -22.87 -25.55
C ASP A 305 20.88 -23.57 -25.35
N PHE A 306 20.58 -24.05 -24.13
CA PHE A 306 19.22 -24.47 -23.74
C PHE A 306 18.31 -23.25 -23.50
N ILE A 307 18.87 -22.10 -23.10
CA ILE A 307 18.19 -20.86 -22.69
C ILE A 307 17.79 -19.99 -23.90
N LYS A 308 16.87 -20.49 -24.73
CA LYS A 308 15.82 -19.62 -25.30
C LYS A 308 14.47 -19.97 -24.66
N ILE A 309 14.48 -20.36 -23.39
CA ILE A 309 13.27 -20.72 -22.67
C ILE A 309 12.52 -19.44 -22.26
N GLU A 310 11.19 -19.49 -22.31
CA GLU A 310 10.32 -18.35 -22.04
C GLU A 310 10.53 -17.76 -20.63
N LYS A 311 10.44 -16.42 -20.54
CA LYS A 311 10.58 -15.69 -19.26
C LYS A 311 9.59 -16.18 -18.20
N GLU A 312 8.41 -16.60 -18.61
CA GLU A 312 7.37 -17.07 -17.69
C GLU A 312 7.70 -18.45 -17.11
N TRP A 313 8.25 -19.36 -17.91
CA TRP A 313 8.76 -20.66 -17.44
C TRP A 313 9.93 -20.47 -16.47
N GLU A 314 10.91 -19.64 -16.83
CA GLU A 314 12.10 -19.37 -15.99
C GLU A 314 11.65 -18.90 -14.60
N ARG A 315 10.71 -17.96 -14.55
CA ARG A 315 10.15 -17.44 -13.30
C ARG A 315 9.49 -18.54 -12.45
N ARG A 316 8.57 -19.31 -13.03
CA ARG A 316 7.76 -20.29 -12.29
C ARG A 316 8.62 -21.41 -11.73
N ILE A 317 9.48 -22.01 -12.55
CA ILE A 317 10.35 -23.12 -12.14
C ILE A 317 11.44 -22.65 -11.17
N THR A 318 11.98 -21.44 -11.34
CA THR A 318 12.94 -20.87 -10.39
C THR A 318 12.31 -20.66 -9.02
N PHE A 319 11.11 -20.09 -8.96
CA PHE A 319 10.40 -19.91 -7.69
C PHE A 319 10.06 -21.27 -7.05
N PHE A 320 9.55 -22.22 -7.82
CA PHE A 320 9.26 -23.56 -7.33
C PHE A 320 10.51 -24.23 -6.75
N ALA A 321 11.64 -24.21 -7.45
CA ALA A 321 12.88 -24.82 -6.96
C ALA A 321 13.45 -24.13 -5.71
N GLN A 322 13.42 -22.79 -5.66
CA GLN A 322 13.85 -22.01 -4.49
C GLN A 322 12.92 -22.22 -3.29
N SER A 323 11.62 -22.36 -3.53
CA SER A 323 10.68 -22.59 -2.44
C SER A 323 10.94 -23.92 -1.74
N LEU A 324 11.28 -24.98 -2.47
CA LEU A 324 11.60 -26.30 -1.91
C LEU A 324 12.96 -26.36 -1.21
N SER A 325 13.85 -25.38 -1.43
CA SER A 325 15.08 -25.24 -0.64
C SER A 325 14.85 -24.61 0.73
N SER A 326 13.66 -24.04 0.96
CA SER A 326 13.27 -23.43 2.23
C SER A 326 12.84 -24.48 3.25
N PRO A 327 12.84 -24.17 4.56
CA PRO A 327 12.30 -25.08 5.57
C PRO A 327 10.77 -25.17 5.43
N LEU A 328 10.29 -26.26 4.81
CA LEU A 328 8.88 -26.64 4.82
C LEU A 328 8.58 -27.61 5.98
N PRO A 329 7.35 -27.59 6.53
CA PRO A 329 6.87 -28.64 7.43
C PRO A 329 7.01 -30.03 6.81
N GLU A 330 7.13 -31.05 7.66
CA GLU A 330 7.27 -32.43 7.20
C GLU A 330 6.03 -32.87 6.38
N PRO A 331 6.23 -33.60 5.27
CA PRO A 331 5.13 -34.13 4.49
C PRO A 331 4.38 -35.19 5.29
N PHE A 332 3.08 -35.26 5.08
CA PHE A 332 2.20 -36.25 5.69
C PHE A 332 1.31 -36.91 4.61
N PRO A 333 0.64 -38.04 4.90
CA PRO A 333 -0.14 -38.77 3.90
C PRO A 333 -1.26 -37.90 3.30
N VAL A 334 -1.42 -37.92 1.98
CA VAL A 334 -2.46 -37.15 1.28
C VAL A 334 -3.88 -37.46 1.79
N VAL A 335 -4.14 -38.69 2.23
CA VAL A 335 -5.44 -39.09 2.80
C VAL A 335 -5.79 -38.33 4.08
N SER A 336 -4.78 -37.95 4.85
CA SER A 336 -4.91 -37.19 6.10
C SER A 336 -5.03 -35.68 5.89
N THR A 337 -5.07 -35.20 4.64
CA THR A 337 -5.24 -33.77 4.36
C THR A 337 -6.57 -33.27 4.93
N PRO A 338 -6.58 -32.13 5.65
CA PRO A 338 -7.83 -31.54 6.12
C PRO A 338 -8.62 -30.98 4.94
N THR A 339 -9.93 -30.90 5.09
CA THR A 339 -10.81 -30.38 4.03
C THR A 339 -10.71 -28.86 4.02
N PHE A 340 -10.63 -28.27 2.82
CA PHE A 340 -10.58 -26.83 2.68
C PHE A 340 -11.48 -26.32 1.56
N THR A 341 -11.97 -25.10 1.72
CA THR A 341 -12.79 -24.40 0.73
C THR A 341 -12.05 -23.18 0.20
N VAL A 342 -11.93 -23.04 -1.12
CA VAL A 342 -11.54 -21.77 -1.75
C VAL A 342 -12.79 -20.94 -2.00
N LEU A 343 -12.82 -19.72 -1.47
CA LEU A 343 -13.93 -18.77 -1.61
C LEU A 343 -13.55 -17.63 -2.55
N ILE A 344 -14.32 -17.46 -3.63
CA ILE A 344 -14.13 -16.40 -4.63
C ILE A 344 -15.37 -15.50 -4.66
N PRO A 345 -15.31 -14.23 -4.23
CA PRO A 345 -16.38 -13.27 -4.43
C PRO A 345 -16.35 -12.72 -5.86
N HIS A 346 -17.48 -12.80 -6.55
CA HIS A 346 -17.75 -12.22 -7.86
C HIS A 346 -18.95 -11.27 -7.80
N TYR A 347 -18.78 -10.05 -8.31
CA TYR A 347 -19.82 -9.03 -8.34
C TYR A 347 -20.15 -8.57 -9.77
N SER A 348 -19.19 -7.97 -10.46
CA SER A 348 -19.39 -7.39 -11.79
C SER A 348 -18.19 -7.61 -12.72
N GLU A 349 -17.28 -8.48 -12.33
CA GLU A 349 -16.12 -8.84 -13.11
C GLU A 349 -16.49 -9.61 -14.37
N LYS A 350 -15.72 -9.42 -15.44
CA LYS A 350 -15.92 -10.20 -16.67
C LYS A 350 -15.60 -11.67 -16.41
N ILE A 351 -16.56 -12.55 -16.74
CA ILE A 351 -16.36 -14.01 -16.64
C ILE A 351 -15.48 -14.48 -17.77
N LEU A 352 -15.87 -14.17 -19.01
CA LEU A 352 -15.08 -14.32 -20.23
C LEU A 352 -15.04 -12.97 -20.96
N LEU A 353 -14.10 -12.83 -21.90
CA LEU A 353 -14.08 -11.68 -22.80
C LEU A 353 -15.05 -11.92 -23.95
N SER A 354 -15.91 -10.95 -24.28
CA SER A 354 -16.77 -11.05 -25.45
C SER A 354 -15.96 -10.87 -26.74
N LEU A 355 -16.47 -11.37 -27.86
CA LEU A 355 -15.83 -11.16 -29.16
C LEU A 355 -15.73 -9.66 -29.50
N GLN A 356 -16.77 -8.89 -29.17
CA GLN A 356 -16.77 -7.45 -29.35
C GLN A 356 -15.68 -6.78 -28.51
N ASP A 357 -15.46 -7.20 -27.27
CA ASP A 357 -14.38 -6.65 -26.44
C ASP A 357 -12.98 -6.93 -27.00
N LEU A 358 -12.82 -8.06 -27.71
CA LEU A 358 -11.54 -8.47 -28.29
C LEU A 358 -11.21 -7.71 -29.58
N ILE A 359 -12.21 -7.50 -30.45
CA ILE A 359 -12.04 -6.92 -31.79
C ILE A 359 -12.28 -5.42 -31.82
N LYS A 360 -13.17 -4.88 -30.97
CA LYS A 360 -13.58 -3.48 -31.07
C LYS A 360 -12.41 -2.56 -30.70
N GLU A 361 -12.04 -1.70 -31.64
CA GLU A 361 -11.17 -0.57 -31.35
C GLU A 361 -11.82 0.29 -30.27
N GLN A 362 -11.12 0.54 -29.17
CA GLN A 362 -11.65 1.44 -28.16
C GLN A 362 -11.59 2.86 -28.69
N SER A 363 -12.58 3.69 -28.32
CA SER A 363 -12.70 5.08 -28.80
C SER A 363 -11.48 5.95 -28.55
N PHE A 364 -10.57 5.53 -27.67
CA PHE A 364 -9.35 6.26 -27.30
C PHE A 364 -8.04 5.46 -27.52
N SER A 365 -8.09 4.29 -28.18
CA SER A 365 -6.90 3.50 -28.55
C SER A 365 -6.99 2.98 -29.98
N LYS A 366 -5.89 3.11 -30.74
CA LYS A 366 -5.80 2.62 -32.13
C LYS A 366 -5.58 1.09 -32.27
N LEU A 367 -5.58 0.36 -31.15
CA LEU A 367 -5.30 -1.08 -31.09
C LEU A 367 -6.49 -1.80 -30.45
N THR A 368 -6.76 -3.01 -30.93
CA THR A 368 -7.72 -3.94 -30.33
C THR A 368 -7.11 -4.65 -29.11
N LEU A 369 -7.94 -5.21 -28.23
CA LEU A 369 -7.44 -5.94 -27.05
C LEU A 369 -6.62 -7.17 -27.47
N LEU A 370 -7.07 -7.86 -28.52
CA LEU A 370 -6.37 -9.05 -28.97
C LEU A 370 -5.01 -8.71 -29.60
N ASP A 371 -4.92 -7.67 -30.42
CA ASP A 371 -3.64 -7.26 -31.01
C ASP A 371 -2.64 -6.84 -29.93
N TYR A 372 -3.13 -6.21 -28.86
CA TYR A 372 -2.32 -5.91 -27.69
C TYR A 372 -1.80 -7.18 -27.00
N LEU A 373 -2.66 -8.18 -26.76
CA LEU A 373 -2.25 -9.44 -26.13
C LEU A 373 -1.26 -10.24 -27.00
N LYS A 374 -1.46 -10.26 -28.32
CA LYS A 374 -0.54 -10.89 -29.28
C LYS A 374 0.85 -10.25 -29.24
N GLN A 375 0.93 -8.93 -29.11
CA GLN A 375 2.23 -8.24 -28.99
C GLN A 375 2.90 -8.51 -27.64
N LEU A 376 2.12 -8.62 -26.56
CA LEU A 376 2.66 -8.90 -25.22
C LEU A 376 3.16 -10.34 -25.09
N HIS A 377 2.44 -11.31 -25.66
CA HIS A 377 2.69 -12.75 -25.55
C HIS A 377 2.86 -13.41 -26.93
N SER A 378 3.77 -12.88 -27.76
CA SER A 378 3.92 -13.32 -29.16
C SER A 378 4.19 -14.82 -29.31
N LYS A 379 5.11 -15.36 -28.53
CA LYS A 379 5.49 -16.78 -28.62
C LYS A 379 4.44 -17.74 -28.05
N GLU A 380 3.71 -17.31 -27.02
CA GLU A 380 2.58 -18.10 -26.50
C GLU A 380 1.42 -18.11 -27.51
N TRP A 381 1.24 -17.02 -28.25
CA TRP A 381 0.31 -16.97 -29.36
C TRP A 381 0.73 -17.92 -30.48
N ASP A 382 2.01 -17.94 -30.86
CA ASP A 382 2.53 -18.87 -31.86
C ASP A 382 2.30 -20.34 -31.45
N SER A 383 2.55 -20.66 -30.17
CA SER A 383 2.33 -21.99 -29.61
C SER A 383 0.84 -22.37 -29.59
N PHE A 384 -0.05 -21.43 -29.25
CA PHE A 384 -1.51 -21.61 -29.33
C PHE A 384 -2.00 -21.85 -30.77
N VAL A 385 -1.43 -21.16 -31.74
CA VAL A 385 -1.75 -21.35 -33.15
C VAL A 385 -1.31 -22.74 -33.62
N GLN A 386 -0.11 -23.19 -33.23
CA GLN A 386 0.38 -24.54 -33.54
C GLN A 386 -0.52 -25.63 -32.92
N ASP A 387 -0.88 -25.50 -31.65
CA ASP A 387 -1.80 -26.43 -30.97
C ASP A 387 -3.16 -26.48 -31.67
N SER A 388 -3.71 -25.32 -32.04
CA SER A 388 -4.99 -25.26 -32.73
C SER A 388 -4.96 -25.90 -34.12
N LYS A 389 -3.84 -25.78 -34.85
CA LYS A 389 -3.63 -26.48 -36.13
C LYS A 389 -3.58 -28.00 -35.94
N MET A 390 -2.86 -28.49 -34.93
CA MET A 390 -2.79 -29.93 -34.63
C MET A 390 -4.16 -30.52 -34.30
N ILE A 391 -4.98 -29.80 -33.55
CA ILE A 391 -6.34 -30.27 -33.22
C ILE A 391 -7.23 -30.30 -34.46
N GLN A 392 -7.11 -29.32 -35.36
CA GLN A 392 -7.84 -29.33 -36.64
C GLN A 392 -7.42 -30.51 -37.50
N THR A 393 -6.11 -30.78 -37.66
CA THR A 393 -5.64 -31.93 -38.44
C THR A 393 -6.06 -33.27 -37.82
N ILE A 394 -6.08 -33.41 -36.49
CA ILE A 394 -6.56 -34.64 -35.83
C ILE A 394 -8.06 -34.85 -36.11
N LYS A 395 -8.88 -33.79 -36.04
CA LYS A 395 -10.31 -33.89 -36.37
C LYS A 395 -10.56 -34.23 -37.85
N GLU A 396 -9.73 -33.70 -38.74
CA GLU A 396 -9.77 -34.02 -40.17
C GLU A 396 -9.26 -35.43 -40.48
N MET A 397 -8.53 -36.09 -39.58
CA MET A 397 -8.13 -37.50 -39.74
C MET A 397 -9.25 -38.49 -39.41
N ASP A 398 -10.28 -38.07 -38.67
CA ASP A 398 -11.49 -38.86 -38.41
C ASP A 398 -12.59 -38.67 -39.48
N GLU A 399 -12.45 -37.71 -40.41
CA GLU A 399 -13.31 -37.54 -41.58
C GLU A 399 -12.54 -37.78 -42.88
N ASP A 400 -12.82 -38.89 -43.55
CA ASP A 400 -12.08 -39.35 -44.74
C ASP A 400 -11.91 -38.27 -45.85
N LYS A 401 -10.65 -38.15 -46.28
CA LYS A 401 -10.06 -37.44 -47.44
C LYS A 401 -9.86 -35.92 -47.32
N PHE A 402 -8.68 -35.53 -46.84
CA PHE A 402 -8.05 -34.26 -47.24
C PHE A 402 -6.85 -34.49 -48.18
N VAL A 403 -6.91 -33.84 -49.34
CA VAL A 403 -5.87 -33.76 -50.36
C VAL A 403 -4.68 -33.02 -49.78
N ARG A 404 -3.52 -33.69 -49.71
CA ARG A 404 -2.22 -33.05 -49.54
C ARG A 404 -1.95 -32.21 -50.78
N GLU A 405 -2.07 -30.90 -50.66
CA GLU A 405 -1.24 -29.85 -51.26
C GLU A 405 -1.99 -28.52 -51.10
N ASN A 406 -1.33 -27.53 -50.49
CA ASN A 406 -1.78 -26.16 -50.17
C ASN A 406 -2.32 -25.89 -48.75
N MET A 407 -1.72 -26.45 -47.69
CA MET A 407 -1.90 -25.95 -46.31
C MET A 407 -0.77 -25.02 -45.81
N ASP A 408 0.23 -24.71 -46.65
CA ASP A 408 1.30 -23.78 -46.29
C ASP A 408 0.98 -22.30 -46.62
N ASP A 409 -0.14 -22.02 -47.30
CA ASP A 409 -0.48 -20.66 -47.79
C ASP A 409 -1.73 -20.02 -47.14
N LEU A 410 -2.34 -20.61 -46.10
CA LEU A 410 -3.37 -19.91 -45.34
C LEU A 410 -2.71 -18.84 -44.46
N PRO A 411 -2.95 -17.53 -44.71
CA PRO A 411 -2.19 -16.49 -44.05
C PRO A 411 -2.47 -16.49 -42.54
N TYR A 412 -1.38 -16.40 -41.76
CA TYR A 412 -1.26 -16.49 -40.30
C TYR A 412 -2.26 -15.64 -39.47
N TYR A 413 -3.01 -14.71 -40.08
CA TYR A 413 -4.02 -13.90 -39.40
C TYR A 413 -5.41 -14.57 -39.29
N CYS A 414 -5.62 -15.73 -39.92
CA CYS A 414 -6.97 -16.27 -40.17
C CYS A 414 -7.55 -17.19 -39.08
N ILE A 415 -6.72 -17.76 -38.20
CA ILE A 415 -7.21 -18.66 -37.14
C ILE A 415 -7.88 -17.83 -36.02
N GLY A 416 -9.20 -18.02 -35.87
CA GLY A 416 -10.03 -17.37 -34.83
C GLY A 416 -10.99 -16.27 -35.32
N PHE A 417 -10.90 -15.80 -36.58
CA PHE A 417 -11.83 -14.78 -37.10
C PHE A 417 -12.41 -15.03 -38.50
N LYS A 418 -11.69 -15.71 -39.39
CA LYS A 418 -12.26 -16.07 -40.71
C LYS A 418 -12.91 -17.45 -40.71
N ASP A 419 -12.40 -18.35 -39.89
CA ASP A 419 -13.09 -19.59 -39.55
C ASP A 419 -14.17 -19.26 -38.50
N SER A 420 -15.43 -19.23 -38.93
CA SER A 420 -16.60 -18.87 -38.11
C SER A 420 -17.05 -19.97 -37.16
N SER A 421 -16.25 -21.04 -37.01
CA SER A 421 -16.62 -22.15 -36.13
C SER A 421 -16.71 -21.65 -34.67
N PRO A 422 -17.83 -21.90 -33.97
CA PRO A 422 -18.04 -21.40 -32.62
C PRO A 422 -16.99 -21.91 -31.62
N GLU A 423 -16.40 -23.07 -31.90
CA GLU A 423 -15.33 -23.66 -31.09
C GLU A 423 -14.01 -22.90 -31.18
N ASN A 424 -13.58 -22.51 -32.38
CA ASN A 424 -12.35 -21.72 -32.56
C ASN A 424 -12.48 -20.33 -31.91
N VAL A 425 -13.66 -19.72 -32.04
CA VAL A 425 -13.98 -18.45 -31.37
C VAL A 425 -13.89 -18.61 -29.85
N LEU A 426 -14.48 -19.66 -29.28
CA LEU A 426 -14.42 -19.92 -27.84
C LEU A 426 -12.98 -20.18 -27.38
N ARG A 427 -12.18 -20.94 -28.14
CA ARG A 427 -10.76 -21.17 -27.84
C ARG A 427 -9.97 -19.87 -27.80
N THR A 428 -10.14 -18.98 -28.77
CA THR A 428 -9.47 -17.66 -28.77
C THR A 428 -9.93 -16.81 -27.59
N ARG A 429 -11.23 -16.84 -27.23
CA ARG A 429 -11.76 -16.14 -26.05
C ARG A 429 -11.15 -16.68 -24.74
N ILE A 430 -11.01 -17.99 -24.61
CA ILE A 430 -10.38 -18.64 -23.45
C ILE A 430 -8.89 -18.28 -23.38
N TRP A 431 -8.17 -18.36 -24.50
CA TRP A 431 -6.75 -17.98 -24.56
C TRP A 431 -6.53 -16.55 -24.06
N ALA A 432 -7.39 -15.62 -24.51
CA ALA A 432 -7.35 -14.23 -24.05
C ALA A 432 -7.76 -14.09 -22.58
N ALA A 433 -8.80 -14.82 -22.13
CA ALA A 433 -9.28 -14.79 -20.75
C ALA A 433 -8.21 -15.25 -19.74
N LEU A 434 -7.43 -16.28 -20.07
CA LEU A 434 -6.31 -16.79 -19.26
C LEU A 434 -5.15 -15.78 -19.11
N ARG A 435 -5.06 -14.77 -19.98
CA ARG A 435 -4.04 -13.70 -19.91
C ARG A 435 -4.58 -12.39 -19.35
N CYS A 436 -5.89 -12.27 -19.21
CA CYS A 436 -6.57 -11.13 -18.63
C CYS A 436 -7.07 -11.39 -17.19
N GLN A 437 -7.67 -10.36 -16.59
CA GLN A 437 -8.23 -10.40 -15.24
C GLN A 437 -9.68 -10.89 -15.26
N THR A 438 -9.89 -12.16 -15.62
CA THR A 438 -11.22 -12.76 -15.76
C THR A 438 -11.49 -13.80 -14.66
N LEU A 439 -12.77 -14.00 -14.32
CA LEU A 439 -13.16 -15.06 -13.39
C LEU A 439 -12.77 -16.45 -13.92
N TYR A 440 -12.84 -16.66 -15.25
CA TYR A 440 -12.46 -17.92 -15.88
C TYR A 440 -11.01 -18.30 -15.56
N ARG A 441 -10.08 -17.33 -15.63
CA ARG A 441 -8.68 -17.55 -15.23
C ARG A 441 -8.56 -17.98 -13.78
N THR A 442 -9.26 -17.30 -12.87
CA THR A 442 -9.21 -17.63 -11.45
C THR A 442 -9.75 -19.03 -11.18
N VAL A 443 -10.92 -19.39 -11.73
CA VAL A 443 -11.47 -20.74 -11.56
C VAL A 443 -10.53 -21.79 -12.14
N SER A 444 -10.01 -21.59 -13.34
CA SER A 444 -9.05 -22.51 -13.97
C SER A 444 -7.80 -22.69 -13.11
N GLY A 445 -7.23 -21.62 -12.56
CA GLY A 445 -6.04 -21.67 -11.72
C GLY A 445 -6.27 -22.42 -10.40
N PHE A 446 -7.39 -22.14 -9.72
CA PHE A 446 -7.69 -22.80 -8.43
C PHE A 446 -8.21 -24.24 -8.57
N MET A 447 -8.74 -24.61 -9.75
CA MET A 447 -9.04 -26.01 -10.08
C MET A 447 -7.76 -26.86 -10.23
N ASN A 448 -6.57 -26.26 -10.34
CA ASN A 448 -5.32 -27.02 -10.28
C ASN A 448 -5.10 -27.74 -8.93
N TYR A 449 -5.80 -27.33 -7.86
CA TYR A 449 -5.81 -28.13 -6.62
C TYR A 449 -6.42 -29.52 -6.82
N VAL A 450 -7.46 -29.64 -7.65
CA VAL A 450 -8.04 -30.95 -8.02
C VAL A 450 -6.99 -31.80 -8.69
N THR A 451 -6.30 -31.24 -9.69
CA THR A 451 -5.24 -31.95 -10.43
C THR A 451 -4.09 -32.35 -9.51
N ALA A 452 -3.64 -31.46 -8.61
CA ALA A 452 -2.57 -31.73 -7.67
C ALA A 452 -2.94 -32.82 -6.65
N LEU A 453 -4.15 -32.79 -6.09
CA LEU A 453 -4.64 -33.82 -5.17
C LEU A 453 -4.82 -35.17 -5.85
N LYS A 454 -5.35 -35.19 -7.09
CA LYS A 454 -5.46 -36.42 -7.91
C LYS A 454 -4.07 -37.03 -8.15
N LEU A 455 -3.09 -36.19 -8.50
CA LEU A 455 -1.70 -36.61 -8.72
C LEU A 455 -1.06 -37.18 -7.46
N LEU A 456 -1.16 -36.50 -6.32
CA LEU A 456 -0.60 -36.97 -5.04
C LEU A 456 -1.26 -38.27 -4.56
N TYR A 457 -2.58 -38.40 -4.69
CA TYR A 457 -3.29 -39.63 -4.34
C TYR A 457 -2.83 -40.81 -5.20
N ARG A 458 -2.67 -40.59 -6.51
CA ARG A 458 -2.17 -41.62 -7.43
C ARG A 458 -0.76 -42.07 -7.08
N THR A 459 0.13 -41.15 -6.70
CA THR A 459 1.52 -41.50 -6.37
C THR A 459 1.69 -42.12 -4.98
N GLU A 460 0.88 -41.71 -3.99
CA GLU A 460 1.05 -42.13 -2.59
C GLU A 460 0.25 -43.38 -2.20
N VAL A 461 -0.96 -43.55 -2.75
CA VAL A 461 -1.91 -44.58 -2.29
C VAL A 461 -2.03 -45.74 -3.28
N ILE A 462 -2.28 -45.44 -4.56
CA ILE A 462 -2.57 -46.47 -5.58
C ILE A 462 -1.30 -47.28 -5.93
N GLY A 463 -0.13 -46.65 -5.84
CA GLY A 463 1.13 -47.27 -6.28
C GLY A 463 1.16 -47.47 -7.81
N PHE A 464 2.16 -48.22 -8.28
CA PHE A 464 2.43 -48.36 -9.72
C PHE A 464 1.90 -49.66 -10.35
N GLU A 465 1.42 -50.60 -9.54
CA GLU A 465 1.11 -51.97 -9.97
C GLU A 465 -0.37 -52.19 -10.40
N GLN A 466 -1.27 -51.26 -10.09
CA GLN A 466 -2.69 -51.37 -10.44
C GLN A 466 -3.05 -50.53 -11.68
N ASN A 467 -3.16 -51.19 -12.83
CA ASN A 467 -3.58 -50.56 -14.10
C ASN A 467 -5.10 -50.28 -14.17
N GLU A 468 -5.91 -50.90 -13.30
CA GLU A 468 -7.37 -50.72 -13.24
C GLU A 468 -7.78 -50.15 -11.87
N PHE A 469 -7.70 -48.83 -11.73
CA PHE A 469 -8.28 -48.14 -10.57
C PHE A 469 -9.57 -47.43 -10.99
N PRO A 470 -10.68 -47.54 -10.23
CA PRO A 470 -11.91 -46.83 -10.55
C PRO A 470 -11.67 -45.32 -10.41
N GLU A 471 -11.79 -44.57 -11.52
CA GLU A 471 -11.68 -43.09 -11.46
C GLU A 471 -12.68 -42.49 -10.46
N GLU A 472 -13.81 -43.15 -10.24
CA GLU A 472 -14.84 -42.76 -9.27
C GLU A 472 -14.30 -42.58 -7.83
N GLU A 473 -13.46 -43.49 -7.33
CA GLU A 473 -12.90 -43.38 -5.98
C GLU A 473 -11.98 -42.15 -5.85
N LEU A 474 -11.22 -41.86 -6.91
CA LEU A 474 -10.34 -40.69 -6.97
C LEU A 474 -11.16 -39.40 -6.96
N GLU A 475 -12.27 -39.35 -7.71
CA GLU A 475 -13.17 -38.21 -7.73
C GLU A 475 -13.90 -38.02 -6.39
N GLU A 476 -14.30 -39.12 -5.75
CA GLU A 476 -14.89 -39.09 -4.43
C GLU A 476 -13.89 -38.57 -3.38
N PHE A 477 -12.65 -39.03 -3.41
CA PHE A 477 -11.59 -38.53 -2.54
C PHE A 477 -11.41 -37.02 -2.68
N VAL A 478 -11.25 -36.53 -3.91
CA VAL A 478 -10.99 -35.10 -4.14
C VAL A 478 -12.19 -34.24 -3.77
N SER A 479 -13.41 -34.68 -4.10
CA SER A 479 -14.64 -33.94 -3.76
C SER A 479 -14.90 -33.86 -2.24
N ARG A 480 -14.38 -34.82 -1.45
CA ARG A 480 -14.38 -34.76 0.01
C ARG A 480 -13.35 -33.78 0.57
N LYS A 481 -12.19 -33.62 -0.07
CA LYS A 481 -11.06 -32.79 0.42
C LYS A 481 -11.11 -31.34 -0.03
N PHE A 482 -11.55 -31.07 -1.25
CA PHE A 482 -11.47 -29.74 -1.85
C PHE A 482 -12.83 -29.25 -2.34
N ASN A 483 -13.13 -27.99 -2.03
CA ASN A 483 -14.33 -27.31 -2.49
C ASN A 483 -13.99 -25.95 -3.08
N LEU A 484 -14.44 -25.68 -4.31
CA LEU A 484 -14.38 -24.35 -4.91
C LEU A 484 -15.76 -23.69 -4.83
N LEU A 485 -15.88 -22.63 -4.01
CA LEU A 485 -17.12 -21.89 -3.77
C LEU A 485 -17.03 -20.50 -4.38
N ILE A 486 -17.86 -20.23 -5.39
CA ILE A 486 -17.97 -18.92 -6.03
C ILE A 486 -19.21 -18.22 -5.50
N ALA A 487 -19.04 -17.03 -4.94
CA ALA A 487 -20.13 -16.19 -4.48
C ALA A 487 -20.50 -15.20 -5.60
N MET A 488 -21.61 -15.44 -6.29
CA MET A 488 -22.14 -14.60 -7.37
C MET A 488 -23.38 -13.83 -6.90
N GLN A 489 -23.17 -12.85 -6.02
CA GLN A 489 -24.26 -12.06 -5.41
C GLN A 489 -25.24 -11.47 -6.44
N ASN A 490 -24.75 -11.01 -7.60
CA ASN A 490 -25.59 -10.33 -8.60
C ASN A 490 -26.16 -11.27 -9.69
N PHE A 491 -26.07 -12.59 -9.52
CA PHE A 491 -26.42 -13.58 -10.55
C PHE A 491 -27.86 -13.45 -11.08
N GLN A 492 -28.83 -13.13 -10.20
CA GLN A 492 -30.24 -12.96 -10.59
C GLN A 492 -30.44 -11.83 -11.61
N ASN A 493 -29.59 -10.80 -11.58
CA ASN A 493 -29.68 -9.62 -12.44
C ASN A 493 -28.68 -9.64 -13.61
N PHE A 494 -28.11 -10.80 -13.94
CA PHE A 494 -27.16 -10.90 -15.06
C PHE A 494 -27.84 -10.61 -16.40
N ALA A 495 -27.15 -9.82 -17.22
CA ALA A 495 -27.45 -9.67 -18.64
C ALA A 495 -27.38 -11.03 -19.35
N PRO A 496 -28.13 -11.25 -20.46
CA PRO A 496 -28.15 -12.52 -21.17
C PRO A 496 -26.74 -12.98 -21.58
N ASP A 497 -25.90 -12.06 -22.06
CA ASP A 497 -24.51 -12.36 -22.46
C ASP A 497 -23.68 -12.90 -21.29
N MET A 498 -23.73 -12.26 -20.13
CA MET A 498 -23.00 -12.73 -18.94
C MET A 498 -23.52 -14.09 -18.44
N ARG A 499 -24.80 -14.37 -18.63
CA ARG A 499 -25.37 -15.68 -18.29
C ARG A 499 -24.84 -16.79 -19.21
N THR A 500 -24.69 -16.52 -20.51
CA THR A 500 -24.06 -17.47 -21.45
C THR A 500 -22.59 -17.72 -21.15
N ASP A 501 -21.86 -16.69 -20.68
CA ASP A 501 -20.48 -16.83 -20.24
C ASP A 501 -20.36 -17.65 -18.94
N ALA A 502 -21.28 -17.42 -17.99
CA ALA A 502 -21.38 -18.23 -16.78
C ALA A 502 -21.71 -19.70 -17.11
N ASP A 503 -22.66 -19.94 -18.02
CA ASP A 503 -22.99 -21.29 -18.48
C ASP A 503 -21.78 -22.00 -19.10
N SER A 504 -20.94 -21.26 -19.84
CA SER A 504 -19.70 -21.80 -20.45
C SER A 504 -18.68 -22.19 -19.38
N LEU A 505 -18.51 -21.35 -18.35
CA LEU A 505 -17.65 -21.64 -17.19
C LEU A 505 -18.13 -22.89 -16.44
N PHE A 506 -19.43 -22.99 -16.17
CA PHE A 506 -20.01 -24.10 -15.43
C PHE A 506 -19.96 -25.43 -16.17
N LYS A 507 -20.05 -25.41 -17.51
CA LYS A 507 -19.82 -26.59 -18.35
C LYS A 507 -18.36 -27.05 -18.31
N ALA A 508 -17.41 -26.12 -18.28
CA ALA A 508 -15.99 -26.46 -18.17
C ALA A 508 -15.62 -27.02 -16.79
N PHE A 509 -16.29 -26.56 -15.73
CA PHE A 509 -16.00 -26.97 -14.35
C PHE A 509 -17.29 -27.36 -13.59
N PRO A 510 -17.80 -28.60 -13.77
CA PRO A 510 -19.07 -29.03 -13.19
C PRO A 510 -19.03 -29.20 -11.65
N ASN A 511 -17.84 -29.39 -11.07
CA ASN A 511 -17.66 -29.62 -9.63
C ASN A 511 -17.66 -28.32 -8.79
N VAL A 512 -17.85 -27.17 -9.42
CA VAL A 512 -17.84 -25.86 -8.75
C VAL A 512 -19.16 -25.62 -8.02
N LYS A 513 -19.07 -25.05 -6.83
CA LYS A 513 -20.22 -24.66 -6.01
C LYS A 513 -20.50 -23.18 -6.20
N VAL A 514 -21.74 -22.80 -6.47
CA VAL A 514 -22.09 -21.39 -6.73
C VAL A 514 -23.13 -20.93 -5.71
N ALA A 515 -22.76 -19.97 -4.88
CA ALA A 515 -23.66 -19.28 -3.98
C ALA A 515 -24.21 -18.02 -4.64
N ILE A 516 -25.53 -17.87 -4.65
CA ILE A 516 -26.22 -16.70 -5.20
C ILE A 516 -27.08 -16.05 -4.12
N LEU A 517 -27.35 -14.76 -4.30
CA LEU A 517 -28.31 -14.04 -3.49
C LEU A 517 -29.62 -13.88 -4.28
N GLU A 518 -30.73 -14.33 -3.69
CA GLU A 518 -32.06 -14.21 -4.26
C GLU A 518 -32.92 -13.25 -3.43
N SER A 519 -33.70 -12.39 -4.09
CA SER A 519 -34.75 -11.60 -3.45
C SER A 519 -36.13 -11.98 -3.99
N ASP A 520 -37.08 -12.24 -3.08
CA ASP A 520 -38.50 -12.37 -3.38
C ASP A 520 -39.18 -11.04 -3.00
N ASN A 521 -39.75 -10.33 -3.99
CA ASN A 521 -40.50 -9.07 -3.82
C ASN A 521 -39.77 -7.98 -2.99
N ASP A 522 -38.44 -7.96 -2.99
CA ASP A 522 -37.58 -7.06 -2.20
C ASP A 522 -37.84 -7.02 -0.69
N GLN A 523 -38.59 -7.99 -0.15
CA GLN A 523 -38.89 -8.10 1.28
C GLN A 523 -38.17 -9.28 1.93
N ASP A 524 -38.08 -10.42 1.25
CA ASP A 524 -37.42 -11.62 1.74
C ASP A 524 -36.16 -11.91 0.92
N TYR A 525 -35.02 -12.05 1.62
CA TYR A 525 -33.73 -12.38 1.00
C TYR A 525 -33.33 -13.80 1.34
N TYR A 526 -32.75 -14.50 0.36
CA TYR A 526 -32.28 -15.87 0.49
C TYR A 526 -30.84 -15.99 0.01
N SER A 527 -30.02 -16.75 0.73
CA SER A 527 -28.74 -17.25 0.21
C SER A 527 -29.00 -18.66 -0.32
N THR A 528 -28.72 -18.88 -1.60
CA THR A 528 -29.04 -20.13 -2.32
C THR A 528 -27.77 -20.74 -2.89
N LEU A 529 -27.58 -22.05 -2.67
CA LEU A 529 -26.50 -22.82 -3.28
C LEU A 529 -27.02 -23.55 -4.52
N LEU A 530 -26.42 -23.24 -5.67
CA LEU A 530 -26.69 -23.91 -6.94
C LEU A 530 -25.81 -25.15 -7.10
N ASP A 531 -26.39 -26.22 -7.63
CA ASP A 531 -25.69 -27.35 -8.20
C ASP A 531 -25.61 -27.14 -9.72
N VAL A 532 -24.42 -26.79 -10.22
CA VAL A 532 -24.22 -26.42 -11.63
C VAL A 532 -24.13 -27.63 -12.55
N SER A 533 -23.96 -28.83 -11.99
CA SER A 533 -23.89 -30.09 -12.75
C SER A 533 -25.26 -30.52 -13.29
N LYS A 534 -26.34 -30.09 -12.64
CA LYS A 534 -27.72 -30.51 -12.93
C LYS A 534 -28.60 -29.33 -13.34
N ARG A 535 -29.46 -29.59 -14.32
CA ARG A 535 -30.52 -28.68 -14.76
C ARG A 535 -31.87 -29.28 -14.37
N ASP A 536 -32.77 -28.42 -13.93
CA ASP A 536 -34.18 -28.72 -13.65
C ASP A 536 -35.00 -28.74 -14.95
N ASP A 537 -36.26 -29.21 -14.89
CA ASP A 537 -37.18 -29.34 -16.04
C ASP A 537 -37.40 -28.01 -16.80
N LYS A 538 -37.22 -26.89 -16.10
CA LYS A 538 -37.31 -25.52 -16.66
C LYS A 538 -35.98 -25.00 -17.24
N ASN A 539 -35.00 -25.88 -17.43
CA ASN A 539 -33.63 -25.56 -17.86
C ASN A 539 -32.90 -24.57 -16.93
N GLN A 540 -33.29 -24.50 -15.65
CA GLN A 540 -32.62 -23.71 -14.62
C GLN A 540 -31.67 -24.58 -13.81
N TYR A 541 -30.66 -23.98 -13.17
CA TYR A 541 -29.76 -24.71 -12.28
C TYR A 541 -30.50 -25.21 -11.05
N VAL A 542 -30.25 -26.46 -10.65
CA VAL A 542 -30.89 -27.06 -9.48
C VAL A 542 -30.42 -26.33 -8.22
N LYS A 543 -31.38 -25.90 -7.39
CA LYS A 543 -31.11 -25.24 -6.11
C LYS A 543 -30.95 -26.31 -5.02
N LYS A 544 -29.73 -26.54 -4.55
CA LYS A 544 -29.44 -27.57 -3.53
C LYS A 544 -29.87 -27.14 -2.14
N TYR A 545 -29.58 -25.89 -1.78
CA TYR A 545 -30.00 -25.28 -0.52
C TYR A 545 -30.54 -23.89 -0.79
N ARG A 546 -31.60 -23.50 -0.08
CA ARG A 546 -32.19 -22.16 -0.11
C ARG A 546 -32.45 -21.73 1.33
N ILE A 547 -31.67 -20.78 1.83
CA ILE A 547 -31.66 -20.37 3.24
C ILE A 547 -32.17 -18.94 3.35
N LYS A 548 -33.26 -18.73 4.09
CA LYS A 548 -33.81 -17.39 4.35
C LYS A 548 -32.86 -16.61 5.25
N LEU A 549 -32.52 -15.39 4.86
CA LEU A 549 -31.68 -14.45 5.61
C LEU A 549 -32.53 -13.59 6.54
N SER A 550 -31.92 -13.05 7.59
CA SER A 550 -32.62 -12.27 8.63
C SER A 550 -33.07 -10.87 8.18
N GLY A 551 -32.70 -10.46 6.97
CA GLY A 551 -32.99 -9.15 6.41
C GLY A 551 -32.15 -8.89 5.15
N ASN A 552 -32.07 -7.63 4.72
CA ASN A 552 -31.23 -7.24 3.59
C ASN A 552 -29.74 -7.50 3.91
N PRO A 553 -29.07 -8.39 3.17
CA PRO A 553 -27.68 -8.76 3.45
C PRO A 553 -26.66 -7.74 2.93
N ILE A 554 -27.09 -6.74 2.17
CA ILE A 554 -26.20 -5.73 1.58
C ILE A 554 -25.98 -4.61 2.60
N LEU A 555 -24.96 -4.77 3.44
CA LEU A 555 -24.60 -3.84 4.51
C LEU A 555 -23.33 -3.04 4.19
N GLY A 556 -22.43 -3.61 3.39
CA GLY A 556 -21.12 -3.09 3.03
C GLY A 556 -21.02 -2.54 1.61
N ASP A 557 -19.81 -2.64 1.06
CA ASP A 557 -19.45 -2.20 -0.30
C ASP A 557 -19.31 -3.39 -1.28
N GLY A 558 -20.10 -4.46 -1.08
CA GLY A 558 -20.22 -5.59 -2.01
C GLY A 558 -19.32 -6.78 -1.68
N LYS A 559 -17.98 -6.64 -1.66
CA LYS A 559 -17.04 -7.77 -1.44
C LYS A 559 -17.31 -8.48 -0.11
N SER A 560 -17.40 -7.71 0.98
CA SER A 560 -17.69 -8.23 2.32
C SER A 560 -19.05 -8.90 2.43
N ASP A 561 -20.08 -8.32 1.81
CA ASP A 561 -21.44 -8.87 1.78
C ASP A 561 -21.48 -10.21 1.03
N ASN A 562 -20.79 -10.26 -0.11
CA ASN A 562 -20.70 -11.44 -0.95
C ASN A 562 -20.03 -12.61 -0.20
N GLN A 563 -18.89 -12.35 0.44
CA GLN A 563 -18.19 -13.33 1.27
C GLN A 563 -19.05 -13.81 2.45
N ASN A 564 -19.72 -12.91 3.16
CA ASN A 564 -20.58 -13.26 4.29
C ASN A 564 -21.81 -14.08 3.86
N SER A 565 -22.43 -13.76 2.73
CA SER A 565 -23.59 -14.48 2.21
C SER A 565 -23.24 -15.92 1.80
N ALA A 566 -22.05 -16.14 1.26
CA ALA A 566 -21.57 -17.45 0.83
C ALA A 566 -20.98 -18.28 1.97
N LEU A 567 -20.56 -17.65 3.07
CA LEU A 567 -19.94 -18.33 4.21
C LEU A 567 -20.83 -19.47 4.76
N ILE A 568 -22.16 -19.38 4.69
CA ILE A 568 -23.05 -20.46 5.17
C ILE A 568 -22.80 -21.81 4.45
N PHE A 569 -22.23 -21.76 3.23
CA PHE A 569 -21.97 -22.93 2.39
C PHE A 569 -20.53 -23.44 2.41
N TYR A 570 -19.60 -22.81 3.14
CA TYR A 570 -18.24 -23.35 3.25
C TYR A 570 -18.25 -24.73 3.92
N ARG A 571 -17.31 -25.61 3.56
CA ARG A 571 -17.14 -26.92 4.18
C ARG A 571 -15.66 -27.21 4.42
N GLY A 572 -15.36 -27.93 5.51
CA GLY A 572 -14.00 -28.20 5.95
C GLY A 572 -13.50 -27.23 7.01
N GLU A 573 -12.30 -27.51 7.50
CA GLU A 573 -11.64 -26.80 8.60
C GLU A 573 -11.05 -25.46 8.16
N TYR A 574 -10.60 -25.37 6.90
CA TYR A 574 -9.88 -24.21 6.38
C TYR A 574 -10.60 -23.53 5.23
N ILE A 575 -10.46 -22.21 5.14
CA ILE A 575 -11.01 -21.37 4.09
C ILE A 575 -9.87 -20.58 3.45
N GLN A 576 -9.64 -20.73 2.14
CA GLN A 576 -8.75 -19.86 1.38
C GLN A 576 -9.57 -18.76 0.73
N VAL A 577 -9.24 -17.50 1.00
CA VAL A 577 -9.97 -16.35 0.43
C VAL A 577 -9.18 -15.77 -0.73
N ILE A 578 -9.84 -15.67 -1.88
CA ILE A 578 -9.23 -15.33 -3.16
C ILE A 578 -10.06 -14.26 -3.85
N ASP A 579 -9.41 -13.28 -4.47
CA ASP A 579 -10.08 -12.31 -5.34
C ASP A 579 -10.29 -12.91 -6.75
N SER A 580 -11.35 -12.50 -7.44
CA SER A 580 -11.74 -13.02 -8.76
C SER A 580 -10.81 -12.66 -9.94
N ASN A 581 -9.59 -12.18 -9.66
CA ASN A 581 -8.55 -11.87 -10.63
C ASN A 581 -7.19 -12.46 -10.24
N GLN A 582 -7.19 -13.42 -9.31
CA GLN A 582 -6.01 -14.19 -8.96
C GLN A 582 -5.91 -15.47 -9.78
N ASP A 583 -4.77 -16.12 -9.70
CA ASP A 583 -4.42 -17.31 -10.45
C ASP A 583 -3.54 -18.22 -9.57
N ASN A 584 -3.53 -19.52 -9.85
CA ASN A 584 -2.73 -20.48 -9.10
C ASN A 584 -2.22 -21.58 -10.05
N TYR A 585 -1.00 -22.03 -9.82
CA TYR A 585 -0.30 -22.93 -10.73
C TYR A 585 -0.18 -24.33 -10.13
N ILE A 586 -0.07 -25.36 -10.97
CA ILE A 586 -0.04 -26.76 -10.50
C ILE A 586 1.16 -27.02 -9.56
N GLU A 587 2.33 -26.46 -9.87
CA GLU A 587 3.54 -26.58 -9.07
C GLU A 587 3.40 -25.97 -7.67
N GLU A 588 2.58 -24.92 -7.53
CA GLU A 588 2.26 -24.31 -6.25
C GLU A 588 1.19 -25.11 -5.50
N CYS A 589 0.19 -25.64 -6.22
CA CYS A 589 -0.88 -26.46 -5.66
C CYS A 589 -0.36 -27.75 -4.98
N LEU A 590 0.76 -28.30 -5.46
CA LEU A 590 1.42 -29.47 -4.86
C LEU A 590 1.86 -29.23 -3.40
N LYS A 591 2.06 -27.97 -3.00
CA LYS A 591 2.52 -27.59 -1.65
C LYS A 591 1.39 -27.43 -0.64
N ILE A 592 0.13 -27.70 -1.03
CA ILE A 592 -1.03 -27.48 -0.17
C ILE A 592 -0.95 -28.26 1.15
N LYS A 593 -0.38 -29.47 1.14
CA LYS A 593 -0.16 -30.27 2.36
C LYS A 593 0.72 -29.51 3.36
N SER A 594 1.87 -29.02 2.89
CA SER A 594 2.81 -28.25 3.71
C SER A 594 2.16 -26.96 4.23
N LEU A 595 1.38 -26.28 3.40
CA LEU A 595 0.71 -25.03 3.77
C LEU A 595 -0.37 -25.24 4.84
N LEU A 596 -1.14 -26.33 4.77
CA LEU A 596 -2.14 -26.68 5.78
C LEU A 596 -1.49 -27.14 7.10
N ASN A 597 -0.29 -27.75 7.05
CA ASN A 597 0.46 -28.12 8.25
C ASN A 597 0.95 -26.90 9.06
N GLU A 598 1.04 -25.70 8.44
CA GLU A 598 1.43 -24.47 9.14
C GLU A 598 0.47 -24.05 10.25
N PHE A 599 -0.75 -24.57 10.25
CA PHE A 599 -1.72 -24.32 11.32
C PHE A 599 -1.35 -25.02 12.64
N GLU A 600 -0.38 -25.95 12.63
CA GLU A 600 0.12 -26.67 13.82
C GLU A 600 -0.95 -27.54 14.51
N GLU A 601 -2.00 -27.94 13.79
CA GLU A 601 -3.15 -28.70 14.33
C GLU A 601 -3.10 -30.21 14.01
N MET A 602 -2.21 -30.65 13.11
CA MET A 602 -2.13 -32.06 12.65
C MET A 602 -1.68 -33.05 13.75
N ASN A 603 -0.92 -32.58 14.74
CA ASN A 603 -0.39 -33.40 15.84
C ASN A 603 -1.21 -33.26 17.13
N LEU A 604 -2.38 -32.63 17.09
CA LEU A 604 -3.23 -32.50 18.27
C LEU A 604 -3.86 -33.85 18.61
N ASP A 605 -3.63 -34.31 19.84
CA ASP A 605 -4.22 -35.54 20.33
C ASP A 605 -5.72 -35.34 20.61
N VAL A 606 -6.56 -35.81 19.70
CA VAL A 606 -8.03 -35.70 19.74
C VAL A 606 -8.63 -36.54 20.87
N SER A 607 -7.86 -37.43 21.49
CA SER A 607 -8.33 -38.27 22.60
C SER A 607 -8.60 -37.47 23.89
N PHE A 608 -8.01 -36.28 24.02
CA PHE A 608 -8.38 -35.33 25.06
C PHE A 608 -9.59 -34.52 24.58
N GLY A 609 -10.78 -34.80 25.15
CA GLY A 609 -11.96 -33.96 24.96
C GLY A 609 -11.73 -32.50 25.41
N TYR A 610 -12.77 -31.65 25.39
CA TYR A 610 -12.75 -30.23 25.83
C TYR A 610 -12.13 -30.02 27.24
N GLN A 611 -10.81 -30.12 27.37
CA GLN A 611 -10.09 -29.78 28.58
C GLN A 611 -9.76 -28.29 28.51
N THR A 612 -10.37 -27.54 29.41
CA THR A 612 -10.11 -26.12 29.64
C THR A 612 -8.71 -25.83 30.22
N GLU A 613 -7.94 -26.87 30.56
CA GLU A 613 -6.76 -26.76 31.43
C GLU A 613 -5.40 -26.63 30.71
N HIS A 614 -5.35 -26.70 29.37
CA HIS A 614 -4.13 -26.41 28.60
C HIS A 614 -4.32 -25.36 27.50
N PRO A 615 -4.46 -24.06 27.83
CA PRO A 615 -4.45 -22.98 26.85
C PRO A 615 -3.03 -22.38 26.67
N GLU A 616 -1.95 -23.18 26.78
CA GLU A 616 -0.59 -22.59 26.69
C GLU A 616 -0.24 -22.14 25.26
N THR A 617 -0.85 -22.73 24.23
CA THR A 617 -0.55 -22.41 22.83
C THR A 617 -1.71 -21.71 22.16
N SER A 618 -1.53 -20.42 21.83
CA SER A 618 -2.42 -19.68 20.93
C SER A 618 -2.53 -20.40 19.58
N SER A 619 -3.73 -20.65 19.07
CA SER A 619 -3.93 -21.28 17.76
C SER A 619 -3.48 -20.36 16.62
N VAL A 620 -3.09 -20.94 15.48
CA VAL A 620 -2.86 -20.18 14.24
C VAL A 620 -4.23 -19.92 13.61
N ALA A 621 -4.62 -18.66 13.51
CA ALA A 621 -5.91 -18.29 12.92
C ALA A 621 -5.79 -18.10 11.41
N ILE A 622 -4.65 -17.57 10.94
CA ILE A 622 -4.45 -17.19 9.54
C ILE A 622 -3.01 -17.54 9.12
N VAL A 623 -2.86 -18.18 7.97
CA VAL A 623 -1.58 -18.40 7.30
C VAL A 623 -1.61 -17.62 5.99
N GLY A 624 -0.85 -16.53 5.94
CA GLY A 624 -0.83 -15.69 4.75
C GLY A 624 0.31 -16.01 3.80
N ALA A 625 0.06 -15.87 2.50
CA ALA A 625 0.95 -16.30 1.43
C ALA A 625 1.43 -15.13 0.56
N ARG A 626 2.38 -15.40 -0.34
CA ARG A 626 2.93 -14.39 -1.25
C ARG A 626 2.06 -14.20 -2.48
N GLU A 627 2.22 -13.05 -3.11
CA GLU A 627 1.60 -12.73 -4.40
C GLU A 627 2.67 -12.47 -5.46
N PHE A 628 2.31 -12.76 -6.71
CA PHE A 628 3.05 -12.34 -7.90
C PHE A 628 2.12 -11.56 -8.83
N ILE A 629 2.49 -10.32 -9.17
CA ILE A 629 1.70 -9.50 -10.07
C ILE A 629 2.05 -9.86 -11.53
N PHE A 630 1.24 -10.71 -12.17
CA PHE A 630 1.50 -11.15 -13.54
C PHE A 630 1.29 -10.04 -14.58
N SER A 631 0.55 -8.98 -14.23
CA SER A 631 0.33 -7.83 -15.12
C SER A 631 1.45 -6.78 -15.10
N GLN A 632 2.56 -7.03 -14.37
CA GLN A 632 3.68 -6.08 -14.22
C GLN A 632 4.26 -5.57 -15.57
N ASN A 633 4.17 -6.36 -16.65
CA ASN A 633 4.76 -6.05 -17.95
C ASN A 633 3.91 -5.08 -18.81
N ILE A 634 2.74 -4.63 -18.34
CA ILE A 634 1.82 -3.78 -19.11
C ILE A 634 2.36 -2.35 -19.31
N GLY A 635 3.20 -1.85 -18.39
CA GLY A 635 3.78 -0.51 -18.49
C GLY A 635 4.63 -0.13 -17.28
N ILE A 636 5.34 1.00 -17.37
CA ILE A 636 6.36 1.39 -16.37
C ILE A 636 5.76 1.73 -15.00
N LEU A 637 4.63 2.46 -14.98
CA LEU A 637 3.91 2.70 -13.72
C LEU A 637 3.42 1.39 -13.09
N GLY A 638 3.10 0.42 -13.94
CA GLY A 638 2.73 -0.91 -13.51
C GLY A 638 3.86 -1.70 -12.91
N ASP A 639 5.03 -1.63 -13.53
CA ASP A 639 6.25 -2.25 -13.02
C ASP A 639 6.58 -1.77 -11.61
N ILE A 640 6.45 -0.47 -11.35
CA ILE A 640 6.75 0.14 -10.04
C ILE A 640 5.70 -0.22 -8.99
N ALA A 641 4.41 -0.11 -9.33
CA ALA A 641 3.34 -0.48 -8.42
C ALA A 641 3.39 -1.97 -8.05
N ALA A 642 3.65 -2.83 -9.05
CA ALA A 642 3.86 -4.27 -8.83
C ALA A 642 5.05 -4.55 -7.90
N ALA A 643 6.18 -3.86 -8.12
CA ALA A 643 7.37 -4.08 -7.30
C ALA A 643 7.19 -3.61 -5.85
N LYS A 644 6.38 -2.57 -5.62
CA LYS A 644 5.99 -2.17 -4.26
C LYS A 644 5.10 -3.19 -3.58
N GLU A 645 4.09 -3.72 -4.27
CA GLU A 645 3.26 -4.80 -3.72
C GLU A 645 4.10 -6.05 -3.42
N GLN A 646 5.05 -6.38 -4.29
CA GLN A 646 6.00 -7.46 -4.07
C GLN A 646 6.86 -7.24 -2.82
N THR A 647 7.47 -6.06 -2.65
CA THR A 647 8.28 -5.77 -1.44
C THR A 647 7.45 -5.85 -0.15
N PHE A 648 6.19 -5.41 -0.18
CA PHE A 648 5.27 -5.54 0.94
C PHE A 648 4.94 -7.00 1.24
N GLY A 649 4.57 -7.77 0.23
CA GLY A 649 4.17 -9.18 0.33
C GLY A 649 5.30 -10.16 0.62
N THR A 650 6.56 -9.70 0.70
CA THR A 650 7.74 -10.53 0.97
C THR A 650 8.58 -9.98 2.12
N LEU A 651 9.37 -8.93 1.87
CA LEU A 651 10.34 -8.38 2.81
C LEU A 651 9.68 -7.92 4.11
N PHE A 652 8.58 -7.15 4.00
CA PHE A 652 7.84 -6.68 5.16
C PHE A 652 6.97 -7.77 5.78
N ALA A 653 6.23 -8.53 4.97
CA ALA A 653 5.38 -9.62 5.45
C ALA A 653 6.16 -10.67 6.26
N ARG A 654 7.40 -10.96 5.88
CA ARG A 654 8.32 -11.86 6.61
C ARG A 654 8.62 -11.38 8.03
N THR A 655 9.08 -10.15 8.19
CA THR A 655 9.42 -9.63 9.53
C THR A 655 8.18 -9.38 10.38
N MET A 656 7.08 -8.95 9.75
CA MET A 656 5.79 -8.78 10.41
C MET A 656 5.20 -10.11 10.89
N GLY A 657 5.38 -11.19 10.13
CA GLY A 657 4.99 -12.55 10.52
C GLY A 657 5.78 -13.05 11.73
N GLU A 658 7.10 -12.84 11.74
CA GLU A 658 7.97 -13.25 12.85
C GLU A 658 7.67 -12.47 14.14
N ILE A 659 7.45 -11.16 14.06
CA ILE A 659 7.17 -10.30 15.23
C ILE A 659 5.69 -10.34 15.64
N GLY A 660 4.82 -10.99 14.87
CA GLY A 660 3.38 -11.06 15.12
C GLY A 660 2.67 -9.72 14.97
N SER A 661 3.13 -8.86 14.06
CA SER A 661 2.46 -7.62 13.65
C SER A 661 1.72 -7.74 12.31
N LYS A 662 1.84 -8.88 11.62
CA LYS A 662 1.14 -9.16 10.36
C LYS A 662 -0.38 -9.26 10.55
N LEU A 663 -1.12 -8.74 9.59
CA LEU A 663 -2.59 -8.84 9.51
C LEU A 663 -3.03 -9.62 8.27
N HIS A 664 -4.34 -9.80 8.11
CA HIS A 664 -4.97 -10.35 6.92
C HIS A 664 -5.14 -9.25 5.87
N TYR A 665 -4.70 -9.52 4.63
CA TYR A 665 -4.81 -8.55 3.53
C TYR A 665 -5.74 -9.04 2.42
N GLY A 666 -6.68 -9.92 2.77
CA GLY A 666 -7.76 -10.39 1.92
C GLY A 666 -7.42 -11.64 1.13
N HIS A 667 -6.23 -11.69 0.55
CA HIS A 667 -5.82 -12.79 -0.31
C HIS A 667 -4.28 -12.90 -0.40
N PRO A 668 -3.72 -14.07 -0.77
CA PRO A 668 -4.34 -15.38 -0.91
C PRO A 668 -4.23 -16.18 0.39
N ASP A 669 -4.65 -15.56 1.51
CA ASP A 669 -4.48 -16.13 2.84
C ASP A 669 -5.44 -17.29 3.10
N LEU A 670 -4.97 -18.29 3.85
CA LEU A 670 -5.78 -19.36 4.40
C LEU A 670 -6.17 -19.01 5.84
N LEU A 671 -7.43 -19.24 6.17
CA LEU A 671 -8.02 -18.98 7.49
C LEU A 671 -8.49 -20.30 8.11
N ASN A 672 -8.31 -20.43 9.43
CA ASN A 672 -9.00 -21.47 10.20
C ASN A 672 -10.48 -21.08 10.31
N GLY A 673 -11.33 -21.79 9.56
CA GLY A 673 -12.76 -21.49 9.45
C GLY A 673 -13.49 -21.59 10.79
N ILE A 674 -13.13 -22.57 11.62
CA ILE A 674 -13.72 -22.78 12.95
C ILE A 674 -13.36 -21.61 13.87
N PHE A 675 -12.08 -21.21 13.88
CA PHE A 675 -11.64 -20.07 14.68
C PHE A 675 -12.33 -18.77 14.26
N MET A 676 -12.35 -18.47 12.96
CA MET A 676 -12.86 -17.19 12.45
C MET A 676 -14.38 -17.07 12.62
N THR A 677 -15.14 -18.10 12.27
CA THR A 677 -16.63 -18.06 12.33
C THR A 677 -17.16 -17.93 13.75
N THR A 678 -16.51 -18.58 14.72
CA THR A 678 -16.86 -18.43 16.14
C THR A 678 -16.40 -17.10 16.75
N ARG A 679 -15.53 -16.35 16.05
CA ARG A 679 -14.86 -15.14 16.56
C ARG A 679 -14.94 -13.95 15.61
N GLY A 680 -16.07 -13.75 14.94
CA GLY A 680 -16.39 -12.49 14.26
C GLY A 680 -16.45 -12.57 12.74
N GLY A 681 -16.25 -13.76 12.17
CA GLY A 681 -16.31 -14.01 10.73
C GLY A 681 -15.04 -13.58 10.01
N ILE A 682 -15.08 -13.66 8.68
CA ILE A 682 -13.94 -13.38 7.80
C ILE A 682 -13.96 -11.96 7.22
N SER A 683 -15.11 -11.27 7.23
CA SER A 683 -15.26 -9.99 6.55
C SER A 683 -16.28 -9.09 7.26
N LYS A 684 -15.83 -7.93 7.74
CA LYS A 684 -16.71 -6.97 8.42
C LYS A 684 -17.42 -6.07 7.40
N ALA A 685 -18.73 -6.17 7.29
CA ALA A 685 -19.51 -5.41 6.32
C ALA A 685 -20.18 -4.18 6.96
N GLN A 686 -19.73 -2.97 6.61
CA GLN A 686 -20.47 -1.73 6.88
C GLN A 686 -20.05 -0.65 5.89
N ARG A 687 -21.01 -0.14 5.13
CA ARG A 687 -20.83 0.86 4.10
C ARG A 687 -20.16 2.13 4.66
N GLY A 688 -19.12 2.60 3.98
CA GLY A 688 -18.40 3.83 4.32
C GLY A 688 -17.45 3.74 5.53
N LEU A 689 -17.53 2.68 6.34
CA LEU A 689 -16.67 2.49 7.54
C LEU A 689 -15.64 1.37 7.32
N HIS A 690 -16.09 0.18 6.88
CA HIS A 690 -15.22 -0.98 6.70
C HIS A 690 -14.83 -1.16 5.23
N LEU A 691 -14.14 -0.16 4.67
CA LEU A 691 -13.62 -0.24 3.30
C LEU A 691 -12.49 -1.26 3.13
N ASN A 692 -11.74 -1.48 4.22
CA ASN A 692 -10.67 -2.48 4.34
C ASN A 692 -11.14 -3.62 5.27
N GLU A 693 -12.24 -4.26 4.92
CA GLU A 693 -12.91 -5.34 5.66
C GLU A 693 -11.96 -6.47 6.07
N ASP A 694 -11.03 -6.81 5.17
CA ASP A 694 -10.11 -7.93 5.31
C ASP A 694 -9.16 -7.71 6.50
N ILE A 695 -8.66 -6.48 6.64
CA ILE A 695 -7.74 -6.08 7.71
C ILE A 695 -8.42 -6.17 9.07
N TYR A 696 -9.71 -5.85 9.15
CA TYR A 696 -10.49 -5.99 10.39
C TYR A 696 -10.59 -7.44 10.86
N ALA A 697 -10.63 -8.41 9.94
CA ALA A 697 -10.61 -9.82 10.31
C ALA A 697 -9.26 -10.21 10.94
N GLY A 698 -8.15 -9.72 10.39
CA GLY A 698 -6.82 -9.91 10.97
C GLY A 698 -6.66 -9.27 12.36
N ILE A 699 -7.19 -8.05 12.55
CA ILE A 699 -7.18 -7.37 13.85
C ILE A 699 -8.02 -8.16 14.85
N THR A 700 -9.21 -8.59 14.46
CA THR A 700 -10.13 -9.34 15.31
C THR A 700 -9.53 -10.69 15.72
N ALA A 701 -8.86 -11.38 14.81
CA ALA A 701 -8.14 -12.62 15.12
C ALA A 701 -7.05 -12.39 16.17
N THR A 702 -6.25 -11.33 16.01
CA THR A 702 -5.16 -10.98 16.92
C THR A 702 -5.65 -10.58 18.32
N CYS A 703 -6.75 -9.81 18.40
CA CYS A 703 -7.36 -9.39 19.67
C CYS A 703 -8.05 -10.54 20.43
N ARG A 704 -8.34 -11.66 19.76
CA ARG A 704 -9.08 -12.82 20.31
C ARG A 704 -8.22 -14.08 20.45
N GLY A 705 -6.90 -13.90 20.54
CA GLY A 705 -5.94 -14.95 20.87
C GLY A 705 -5.39 -15.73 19.66
N GLY A 706 -5.68 -15.31 18.44
CA GLY A 706 -5.21 -15.96 17.21
C GLY A 706 -3.84 -15.45 16.77
N ARG A 707 -2.97 -16.36 16.31
CA ARG A 707 -1.69 -16.02 15.65
C ARG A 707 -1.88 -15.93 14.14
N ILE A 708 -1.13 -15.01 13.51
CA ILE A 708 -1.07 -14.87 12.05
C ILE A 708 0.35 -15.20 11.60
N LYS A 709 0.49 -16.21 10.74
CA LYS A 709 1.77 -16.63 10.15
C LYS A 709 1.94 -16.12 8.72
N HIS A 710 3.17 -16.16 8.23
CA HIS A 710 3.47 -15.92 6.82
C HIS A 710 4.30 -17.07 6.24
N SER A 711 3.87 -17.59 5.08
CA SER A 711 4.61 -18.55 4.29
C SER A 711 5.23 -17.87 3.07
N ASP A 712 6.56 -17.97 2.96
CA ASP A 712 7.35 -17.42 1.86
C ASP A 712 7.53 -18.40 0.68
N TYR A 713 7.22 -19.70 0.88
CA TYR A 713 7.46 -20.77 -0.08
C TYR A 713 6.25 -21.06 -1.00
N TYR A 714 5.11 -20.41 -0.77
CA TYR A 714 3.89 -20.55 -1.57
C TYR A 714 3.46 -19.19 -2.13
N GLN A 715 3.09 -19.15 -3.40
CA GLN A 715 2.76 -17.91 -4.10
C GLN A 715 1.56 -18.09 -5.06
N CYS A 716 0.65 -17.11 -5.08
CA CYS A 716 -0.41 -17.03 -6.09
C CYS A 716 -0.18 -15.87 -7.07
N GLY A 717 -0.67 -16.03 -8.31
CA GLY A 717 -0.71 -14.95 -9.29
C GLY A 717 -1.82 -13.94 -8.97
N LYS A 718 -1.59 -12.66 -9.22
CA LYS A 718 -2.56 -11.57 -9.03
C LYS A 718 -2.56 -10.63 -10.23
N GLY A 719 -3.75 -10.35 -10.74
CA GLY A 719 -3.96 -9.33 -11.75
C GLY A 719 -4.12 -7.94 -11.14
N ARG A 720 -3.49 -6.94 -11.74
CA ARG A 720 -3.66 -5.52 -11.38
C ARG A 720 -3.87 -4.64 -12.60
N ASP A 721 -4.79 -3.69 -12.48
CA ASP A 721 -4.97 -2.59 -13.43
C ASP A 721 -3.99 -1.47 -13.13
N LEU A 722 -2.96 -1.39 -13.95
CA LEU A 722 -1.76 -0.61 -13.65
C LEU A 722 -1.70 0.74 -14.40
N GLY A 723 -2.86 1.29 -14.77
CA GLY A 723 -2.97 2.65 -15.30
C GLY A 723 -2.86 3.72 -14.21
N PHE A 724 -2.41 4.93 -14.56
CA PHE A 724 -2.22 6.05 -13.61
C PHE A 724 -3.44 6.28 -12.71
N GLN A 725 -4.64 6.39 -13.31
CA GLN A 725 -5.88 6.62 -12.56
C GLN A 725 -6.23 5.43 -11.63
N SER A 726 -6.04 4.21 -12.10
CA SER A 726 -6.35 3.00 -11.33
C SER A 726 -5.45 2.89 -10.10
N ILE A 727 -4.14 3.14 -10.26
CA ILE A 727 -3.18 3.16 -9.15
C ILE A 727 -3.54 4.25 -8.13
N VAL A 728 -3.90 5.45 -8.59
CA VAL A 728 -4.28 6.57 -7.69
C VAL A 728 -5.57 6.26 -6.94
N ASN A 729 -6.57 5.65 -7.58
CA ASN A 729 -7.81 5.24 -6.92
C ASN A 729 -7.54 4.16 -5.86
N PHE A 730 -6.67 3.19 -6.17
CA PHE A 730 -6.26 2.16 -5.22
C PHE A 730 -5.52 2.75 -4.01
N THR A 731 -4.57 3.66 -4.26
CA THR A 731 -3.85 4.42 -3.22
C THR A 731 -4.83 5.17 -2.31
N LYS A 732 -5.83 5.84 -2.89
CA LYS A 732 -6.87 6.55 -2.16
C LYS A 732 -7.73 5.60 -1.32
N LYS A 733 -8.09 4.42 -1.86
CA LYS A 733 -8.82 3.37 -1.12
C LYS A 733 -8.06 2.98 0.15
N ILE A 734 -6.78 2.62 0.02
CA ILE A 734 -5.95 2.22 1.16
C ILE A 734 -5.81 3.38 2.17
N GLY A 735 -5.47 4.57 1.71
CA GLY A 735 -5.26 5.74 2.58
C GLY A 735 -6.52 6.14 3.36
N SER A 736 -7.69 6.15 2.72
CA SER A 736 -8.95 6.44 3.41
C SER A 736 -9.39 5.29 4.33
N GLY A 737 -9.19 4.03 3.91
CA GLY A 737 -9.46 2.87 4.77
C GLY A 737 -8.59 2.84 6.03
N MET A 738 -7.35 3.32 5.97
CA MET A 738 -6.51 3.51 7.17
C MET A 738 -7.06 4.60 8.11
N GLY A 739 -7.60 5.69 7.56
CA GLY A 739 -8.25 6.73 8.36
C GLY A 739 -9.39 6.16 9.22
N GLU A 740 -10.24 5.32 8.61
CA GLU A 740 -11.31 4.62 9.33
C GLU A 740 -10.78 3.60 10.36
N GLN A 741 -9.69 2.89 10.03
CA GLN A 741 -9.04 1.98 10.99
C GLN A 741 -8.55 2.74 12.23
N LEU A 742 -7.91 3.90 12.07
CA LEU A 742 -7.42 4.72 13.19
C LEU A 742 -8.55 5.22 14.10
N LEU A 743 -9.75 5.41 13.53
CA LEU A 743 -10.95 5.81 14.27
C LEU A 743 -11.72 4.62 14.86
N SER A 744 -11.31 3.39 14.54
CA SER A 744 -12.01 2.16 14.97
C SER A 744 -11.70 1.77 16.41
N ARG A 745 -12.68 1.13 17.05
CA ARG A 745 -12.54 0.59 18.42
C ARG A 745 -11.47 -0.50 18.50
N GLU A 746 -11.32 -1.28 17.44
CA GLU A 746 -10.33 -2.34 17.34
C GLU A 746 -8.90 -1.80 17.45
N TYR A 747 -8.62 -0.68 16.78
CA TYR A 747 -7.32 -0.01 16.84
C TYR A 747 -7.07 0.64 18.20
N TYR A 748 -8.13 1.16 18.85
CA TYR A 748 -8.06 1.62 20.23
C TYR A 748 -7.63 0.50 21.20
N TYR A 749 -8.17 -0.71 21.06
CA TYR A 749 -7.75 -1.86 21.90
C TYR A 749 -6.29 -2.24 21.67
N LEU A 750 -5.83 -2.27 20.42
CA LEU A 750 -4.44 -2.53 20.10
C LEU A 750 -3.51 -1.48 20.71
N GLY A 751 -3.85 -0.19 20.60
CA GLY A 751 -3.04 0.90 21.13
C GLY A 751 -3.02 1.01 22.66
N SER A 752 -4.07 0.53 23.33
CA SER A 752 -4.21 0.64 24.78
C SER A 752 -3.77 -0.60 25.57
N MET A 753 -3.47 -1.72 24.91
CA MET A 753 -3.19 -3.01 25.59
C MET A 753 -1.95 -3.76 25.08
N LEU A 754 -1.46 -3.49 23.86
CA LEU A 754 -0.28 -4.19 23.36
C LEU A 754 0.98 -3.82 24.16
N PRO A 755 1.89 -4.78 24.43
CA PRO A 755 3.17 -4.49 25.04
C PRO A 755 4.02 -3.63 24.08
N ILE A 756 4.91 -2.80 24.63
CA ILE A 756 5.66 -1.78 23.89
C ILE A 756 6.41 -2.31 22.66
N ASP A 757 7.03 -3.48 22.76
CA ASP A 757 7.78 -4.13 21.67
C ASP A 757 6.88 -4.44 20.48
N LYS A 758 5.71 -5.05 20.75
CA LYS A 758 4.70 -5.31 19.72
C LYS A 758 4.00 -4.06 19.24
N PHE A 759 3.68 -3.15 20.14
CA PHE A 759 2.95 -1.93 19.84
C PHE A 759 3.72 -1.07 18.83
N LEU A 760 5.03 -0.88 19.04
CA LEU A 760 5.86 -0.13 18.11
C LEU A 760 5.93 -0.82 16.74
N SER A 761 6.16 -2.15 16.70
CA SER A 761 6.17 -2.92 15.45
C SER A 761 4.84 -2.87 14.72
N PHE A 762 3.72 -2.92 15.44
CA PHE A 762 2.39 -2.81 14.87
C PHE A 762 2.11 -1.40 14.34
N TYR A 763 2.39 -0.37 15.14
CA TYR A 763 2.21 1.02 14.74
C TYR A 763 3.00 1.33 13.47
N TYR A 764 4.31 1.07 13.45
CA TYR A 764 5.17 1.41 12.31
C TYR A 764 4.93 0.52 11.07
N ALA A 765 4.41 -0.70 11.23
CA ALA A 765 4.03 -1.53 10.09
C ALA A 765 2.72 -1.07 9.40
N HIS A 766 1.81 -0.42 10.13
CA HIS A 766 0.49 -0.04 9.61
C HIS A 766 0.31 1.49 9.63
N ALA A 767 -0.18 2.05 10.74
CA ALA A 767 -0.50 3.48 10.87
C ALA A 767 0.68 4.42 10.57
N GLY A 768 1.86 4.05 11.03
CA GLY A 768 3.08 4.82 10.91
C GLY A 768 3.44 5.14 9.47
N PHE A 769 3.20 4.23 8.52
CA PHE A 769 3.42 4.49 7.09
C PHE A 769 2.56 5.65 6.56
N HIS A 770 1.26 5.62 6.87
CA HIS A 770 0.33 6.65 6.41
C HIS A 770 0.54 7.99 7.10
N ILE A 771 0.80 7.97 8.42
CA ILE A 771 1.14 9.17 9.19
C ILE A 771 2.49 9.76 8.73
N ASN A 772 3.44 8.92 8.32
CA ASN A 772 4.71 9.38 7.76
C ASN A 772 4.52 10.12 6.44
N ASN A 773 3.70 9.61 5.51
CA ASN A 773 3.37 10.32 4.27
C ASN A 773 2.68 11.67 4.53
N LEU A 774 1.79 11.73 5.54
CA LEU A 774 1.22 13.00 6.01
C LEU A 774 2.30 13.95 6.55
N SER A 775 3.23 13.43 7.34
CA SER A 775 4.32 14.19 7.97
C SER A 775 5.32 14.74 6.94
N ILE A 776 5.62 13.99 5.87
CA ILE A 776 6.44 14.48 4.74
C ILE A 776 5.76 15.69 4.07
N MET A 777 4.47 15.60 3.77
CA MET A 777 3.77 16.74 3.14
C MET A 777 3.62 17.92 4.10
N LEU A 778 3.43 17.66 5.40
CA LEU A 778 3.39 18.68 6.44
C LEU A 778 4.76 19.37 6.63
N SER A 779 5.87 18.63 6.55
CA SER A 779 7.23 19.20 6.69
C SER A 779 7.55 20.12 5.52
N VAL A 780 7.20 19.73 4.27
CA VAL A 780 7.31 20.61 3.10
C VAL A 780 6.49 21.87 3.31
N LYS A 781 5.25 21.76 3.81
CA LYS A 781 4.39 22.93 4.06
C LYS A 781 4.95 23.85 5.15
N ALA A 782 5.39 23.29 6.28
CA ALA A 782 6.00 24.04 7.37
C ALA A 782 7.28 24.77 6.89
N PHE A 783 8.08 24.08 6.07
CA PHE A 783 9.24 24.67 5.43
C PHE A 783 8.88 25.82 4.47
N MET A 784 7.77 25.75 3.71
CA MET A 784 7.32 26.87 2.88
C MET A 784 6.96 28.11 3.72
N PHE A 785 6.31 27.94 4.87
CA PHE A 785 6.04 29.05 5.79
C PHE A 785 7.32 29.65 6.38
N LEU A 786 8.27 28.78 6.75
CA LEU A 786 9.57 29.20 7.24
C LEU A 786 10.33 29.97 6.16
N LEU A 787 10.36 29.47 4.93
CA LEU A 787 11.05 30.08 3.79
C LEU A 787 10.48 31.46 3.44
N MET A 788 9.15 31.62 3.49
CA MET A 788 8.54 32.94 3.30
C MET A 788 8.92 33.91 4.43
N SER A 789 8.89 33.45 5.69
CA SER A 789 9.25 34.27 6.85
C SER A 789 10.73 34.68 6.83
N LEU A 790 11.61 33.76 6.41
CA LEU A 790 13.03 34.02 6.21
C LEU A 790 13.28 34.96 5.04
N GLY A 791 12.58 34.79 3.92
CA GLY A 791 12.70 35.67 2.75
C GLY A 791 12.31 37.11 3.08
N ALA A 792 11.25 37.26 3.87
CA ALA A 792 10.84 38.57 4.39
C ALA A 792 11.88 39.16 5.34
N LEU A 793 12.43 38.37 6.27
CA LEU A 793 13.46 38.81 7.20
C LEU A 793 14.75 39.24 6.47
N ASN A 794 15.25 38.42 5.54
CA ASN A 794 16.48 38.70 4.78
C ASN A 794 16.38 39.98 3.95
N ASN A 795 15.22 40.27 3.37
CA ASN A 795 14.99 41.50 2.63
C ASN A 795 14.82 42.73 3.55
N GLY A 796 14.35 42.52 4.79
CA GLY A 796 14.16 43.59 5.79
C GLY A 796 15.40 43.95 6.60
N THR A 797 16.45 43.12 6.58
CA THR A 797 17.70 43.33 7.33
C THR A 797 18.89 43.54 6.39
N ALA A 798 19.78 44.49 6.71
CA ALA A 798 21.02 44.69 5.96
C ALA A 798 22.05 43.57 6.24
N ALA A 799 22.76 43.13 5.20
CA ALA A 799 23.82 42.14 5.31
C ALA A 799 25.12 42.75 5.89
N CYS A 800 25.81 42.01 6.75
CA CYS A 800 27.04 42.50 7.39
C CYS A 800 28.26 42.11 6.59
N THR A 801 29.06 43.10 6.21
CA THR A 801 30.43 42.92 5.74
C THR A 801 31.37 43.01 6.92
N GLU A 802 32.31 42.06 7.03
CA GLU A 802 33.24 41.91 8.16
C GLU A 802 34.11 43.17 8.42
N ASP A 803 34.27 44.03 7.41
CA ASP A 803 35.15 45.20 7.48
C ASP A 803 34.53 46.46 8.13
N ASN A 804 33.20 46.54 8.32
CA ASN A 804 32.53 47.66 9.01
C ASN A 804 31.13 47.26 9.52
N PRO A 805 30.96 46.97 10.82
CA PRO A 805 29.64 46.69 11.38
C PRO A 805 28.82 47.98 11.44
N THR A 806 27.84 48.13 10.53
CA THR A 806 26.84 49.19 10.63
C THR A 806 25.90 48.91 11.81
N PRO A 807 25.48 49.93 12.57
CA PRO A 807 24.50 49.75 13.65
C PRO A 807 23.17 49.25 13.07
N GLY A 808 22.68 48.11 13.56
CA GLY A 808 21.47 47.44 13.05
C GLY A 808 21.72 46.30 12.06
N CYS A 809 22.99 45.93 11.83
CA CYS A 809 23.35 44.81 10.97
C CYS A 809 23.35 43.46 11.72
N HIS A 810 22.72 42.43 11.12
CA HIS A 810 22.62 41.08 11.71
C HIS A 810 23.10 40.00 10.73
N ASN A 811 24.00 39.10 11.15
CA ASN A 811 24.51 38.03 10.29
C ASN A 811 23.53 36.83 10.23
N LEU A 812 22.73 36.76 9.17
CA LEU A 812 21.78 35.67 8.92
C LEU A 812 22.39 34.46 8.17
N VAL A 813 23.67 34.48 7.80
CA VAL A 813 24.28 33.42 6.96
C VAL A 813 24.12 32.01 7.57
N PRO A 814 24.33 31.78 8.88
CA PRO A 814 24.13 30.44 9.46
C PRO A 814 22.67 29.97 9.41
N VAL A 815 21.71 30.89 9.54
CA VAL A 815 20.26 30.62 9.42
C VAL A 815 19.92 30.23 7.98
N LEU A 816 20.48 30.93 6.99
CA LEU A 816 20.27 30.63 5.58
C LEU A 816 20.93 29.33 5.13
N ASN A 817 22.08 28.95 5.71
CA ASN A 817 22.74 27.68 5.40
C ASN A 817 21.97 26.46 5.92
N TRP A 818 21.09 26.64 6.91
CA TRP A 818 20.19 25.57 7.35
C TRP A 818 19.20 25.14 6.25
N ILE A 819 18.84 26.05 5.34
CA ILE A 819 17.99 25.75 4.17
C ILE A 819 18.61 24.65 3.32
N ASP A 820 19.93 24.73 3.06
CA ASP A 820 20.64 23.74 2.26
C ASP A 820 20.65 22.36 2.95
N ARG A 821 20.75 22.33 4.28
CA ARG A 821 20.70 21.10 5.09
C ARG A 821 19.31 20.48 5.08
N PHE A 822 18.25 21.29 5.20
CA PHE A 822 16.87 20.81 5.11
C PHE A 822 16.60 20.16 3.75
N VAL A 823 16.99 20.83 2.66
CA VAL A 823 16.82 20.29 1.31
C VAL A 823 17.60 18.99 1.14
N LEU A 824 18.83 18.92 1.66
CA LEU A 824 19.62 17.68 1.64
C LEU A 824 18.93 16.55 2.41
N SER A 825 18.33 16.82 3.56
CA SER A 825 17.56 15.83 4.35
C SER A 825 16.35 15.30 3.56
N VAL A 826 15.55 16.19 2.96
CA VAL A 826 14.41 15.79 2.10
C VAL A 826 14.89 14.97 0.90
N PHE A 827 16.00 15.35 0.28
CA PHE A 827 16.62 14.61 -0.81
C PHE A 827 17.02 13.19 -0.39
N VAL A 828 17.72 13.04 0.74
CA VAL A 828 18.13 11.73 1.28
C VAL A 828 16.90 10.87 1.62
N CYS A 829 15.90 11.44 2.30
CA CYS A 829 14.64 10.78 2.61
C CYS A 829 13.96 10.22 1.35
N PHE A 830 13.98 10.98 0.25
CA PHE A 830 13.41 10.55 -1.03
C PHE A 830 14.09 9.28 -1.57
N PHE A 831 15.43 9.22 -1.58
CA PHE A 831 16.14 8.03 -2.05
C PHE A 831 16.00 6.82 -1.12
N ILE A 832 15.92 7.03 0.20
CA ILE A 832 15.69 5.96 1.18
C ILE A 832 14.34 5.27 0.92
N SER A 833 13.32 5.98 0.42
CA SER A 833 12.03 5.37 0.10
C SER A 833 12.11 4.26 -0.98
N PHE A 834 13.14 4.29 -1.84
CA PHE A 834 13.39 3.25 -2.83
C PHE A 834 14.25 2.11 -2.29
N LEU A 835 14.93 2.27 -1.15
CA LEU A 835 15.86 1.27 -0.61
C LEU A 835 15.24 -0.13 -0.46
N PRO A 836 14.01 -0.31 0.08
CA PRO A 836 13.41 -1.64 0.19
C PRO A 836 13.22 -2.32 -1.17
N LEU A 837 12.83 -1.55 -2.18
CA LEU A 837 12.68 -2.03 -3.55
C LEU A 837 14.03 -2.49 -4.12
N ILE A 838 15.07 -1.68 -3.95
CA ILE A 838 16.43 -2.01 -4.41
C ILE A 838 16.93 -3.30 -3.76
N ILE A 839 16.77 -3.42 -2.44
CA ILE A 839 17.21 -4.60 -1.68
C ILE A 839 16.42 -5.84 -2.09
N GLN A 840 15.10 -5.73 -2.24
CA GLN A 840 14.28 -6.87 -2.64
C GLN A 840 14.62 -7.37 -4.04
N GLU A 841 14.77 -6.46 -5.00
CA GLU A 841 15.17 -6.82 -6.36
C GLU A 841 16.57 -7.43 -6.42
N PHE A 842 17.48 -6.92 -5.59
CA PHE A 842 18.82 -7.49 -5.44
C PHE A 842 18.78 -8.93 -4.91
N ILE A 843 17.94 -9.21 -3.90
CA ILE A 843 17.82 -10.55 -3.30
C ILE A 843 17.17 -11.55 -4.25
N GLU A 844 16.19 -11.13 -5.06
CA GLU A 844 15.43 -12.08 -5.90
C GLU A 844 15.97 -12.23 -7.33
N LYS A 845 16.54 -11.18 -7.92
CA LYS A 845 16.98 -11.17 -9.33
C LYS A 845 18.48 -10.92 -9.51
N GLY A 846 19.19 -10.58 -8.44
CA GLY A 846 20.62 -10.30 -8.45
C GLY A 846 20.96 -8.84 -8.79
N LEU A 847 22.24 -8.49 -8.61
CA LEU A 847 22.73 -7.10 -8.66
C LEU A 847 22.52 -6.41 -10.00
N LEU A 848 22.92 -7.05 -11.09
CA LEU A 848 22.93 -6.41 -12.42
C LEU A 848 21.49 -6.11 -12.90
N LYS A 849 20.58 -7.07 -12.74
CA LYS A 849 19.16 -6.89 -13.08
C LYS A 849 18.51 -5.80 -12.20
N ALA A 850 18.85 -5.73 -10.91
CA ALA A 850 18.36 -4.69 -10.02
C ALA A 850 18.83 -3.28 -10.45
N ILE A 851 20.13 -3.09 -10.72
CA ILE A 851 20.67 -1.79 -11.16
C ILE A 851 20.03 -1.34 -12.48
N LEU A 852 19.91 -2.23 -13.47
CA LEU A 852 19.28 -1.89 -14.75
C LEU A 852 17.81 -1.48 -14.58
N ARG A 853 17.05 -2.17 -13.72
CA ARG A 853 15.65 -1.84 -13.45
C ARG A 853 15.52 -0.47 -12.78
N ILE A 854 16.38 -0.15 -11.82
CA ILE A 854 16.39 1.16 -11.14
C ILE A 854 16.73 2.28 -12.12
N LEU A 855 17.73 2.08 -12.99
CA LEU A 855 18.07 3.06 -14.03
C LEU A 855 16.89 3.31 -14.96
N LEU A 856 16.17 2.25 -15.35
CA LEU A 856 14.94 2.37 -16.14
C LEU A 856 13.85 3.16 -15.41
N HIS A 857 13.67 2.94 -14.11
CA HIS A 857 12.73 3.70 -13.28
C HIS A 857 13.09 5.20 -13.22
N ILE A 858 14.37 5.54 -13.14
CA ILE A 858 14.81 6.95 -13.11
C ILE A 858 14.60 7.61 -14.49
N VAL A 859 15.03 6.96 -15.57
CA VAL A 859 14.91 7.50 -16.94
C VAL A 859 13.45 7.69 -17.37
N SER A 860 12.56 6.85 -16.86
CA SER A 860 11.12 6.90 -17.12
C SER A 860 10.35 7.93 -16.28
N LEU A 861 11.05 8.80 -15.55
CA LEU A 861 10.46 9.87 -14.72
C LEU A 861 9.60 9.39 -13.55
N SER A 862 9.76 8.13 -13.13
CA SER A 862 9.03 7.61 -11.96
C SER A 862 9.17 8.40 -10.65
N PRO A 863 10.29 9.10 -10.38
CA PRO A 863 10.37 9.98 -9.22
C PRO A 863 9.22 10.99 -9.10
N PHE A 864 8.72 11.52 -10.23
CA PHE A 864 7.59 12.44 -10.23
C PHE A 864 6.28 11.74 -9.86
N PHE A 865 6.12 10.48 -10.27
CA PHE A 865 4.95 9.69 -9.87
C PHE A 865 4.94 9.42 -8.37
N GLU A 866 6.11 9.14 -7.80
CA GLU A 866 6.25 8.81 -6.37
C GLU A 866 5.90 9.97 -5.44
N VAL A 867 6.39 11.18 -5.75
CA VAL A 867 6.01 12.39 -5.00
C VAL A 867 4.49 12.64 -5.11
N PHE A 868 3.89 12.36 -6.26
CA PHE A 868 2.45 12.51 -6.46
C PHE A 868 1.66 11.50 -5.60
N VAL A 869 2.05 10.22 -5.59
CA VAL A 869 1.42 9.17 -4.78
C VAL A 869 1.51 9.48 -3.28
N CYS A 870 2.64 10.01 -2.80
CA CYS A 870 2.79 10.47 -1.41
C CYS A 870 1.73 11.52 -1.03
N GLN A 871 1.50 12.51 -1.91
CA GLN A 871 0.45 13.51 -1.72
C GLN A 871 -0.95 12.89 -1.71
N VAL A 872 -1.21 11.89 -2.56
CA VAL A 872 -2.51 11.19 -2.58
C VAL A 872 -2.77 10.48 -1.25
N TYR A 873 -1.79 9.75 -0.70
CA TYR A 873 -1.91 9.11 0.61
C TYR A 873 -2.22 10.12 1.72
N SER A 874 -1.44 11.20 1.77
CA SER A 874 -1.60 12.28 2.75
C SER A 874 -2.99 12.91 2.67
N ARG A 875 -3.45 13.25 1.45
CA ARG A 875 -4.75 13.88 1.24
C ARG A 875 -5.91 12.93 1.53
N ALA A 876 -5.80 11.65 1.16
CA ALA A 876 -6.82 10.65 1.42
C ALA A 876 -7.04 10.42 2.93
N LEU A 877 -5.97 10.41 3.72
CA LEU A 877 -6.02 10.29 5.18
C LEU A 877 -6.63 11.55 5.82
N ARG A 878 -6.15 12.74 5.44
CA ARG A 878 -6.68 14.02 5.94
C ARG A 878 -8.16 14.21 5.64
N ASP A 879 -8.57 13.97 4.39
CA ASP A 879 -9.98 14.13 3.99
C ASP A 879 -10.87 13.17 4.78
N ASN A 880 -10.40 11.96 5.05
CA ASN A 880 -11.16 10.99 5.86
C ASN A 880 -11.32 11.45 7.32
N PHE A 881 -10.29 12.03 7.96
CA PHE A 881 -10.44 12.60 9.30
C PHE A 881 -11.39 13.81 9.38
N ILE A 882 -11.42 14.64 8.34
CA ILE A 882 -12.25 15.86 8.31
C ILE A 882 -13.70 15.51 8.01
N PHE A 883 -13.94 14.78 6.91
CA PHE A 883 -15.29 14.53 6.41
C PHE A 883 -15.88 13.25 6.98
N GLY A 884 -15.07 12.32 7.50
CA GLY A 884 -15.52 10.95 7.71
C GLY A 884 -15.92 10.28 6.39
N GLU A 885 -16.15 8.97 6.45
CA GLU A 885 -16.57 8.13 5.35
C GLU A 885 -15.50 7.94 4.27
N ALA A 886 -15.16 6.67 4.06
CA ALA A 886 -14.42 6.26 2.89
C ALA A 886 -15.40 5.76 1.83
N LYS A 887 -15.86 6.66 0.93
CA LYS A 887 -16.71 6.25 -0.18
C LYS A 887 -15.95 5.27 -1.07
N TYR A 888 -16.54 4.11 -1.36
CA TYR A 888 -15.99 3.17 -2.33
C TYR A 888 -15.80 3.87 -3.68
N ILE A 889 -14.57 3.86 -4.18
CA ILE A 889 -14.22 4.31 -5.52
C ILE A 889 -13.82 3.05 -6.28
N ALA A 890 -14.61 2.68 -7.28
CA ALA A 890 -14.27 1.56 -8.13
C ALA A 890 -12.88 1.81 -8.75
N THR A 891 -11.93 0.93 -8.41
CA THR A 891 -10.66 0.80 -9.13
C THR A 891 -11.00 0.16 -10.46
N GLY A 892 -11.36 0.98 -11.45
CA GLY A 892 -11.88 0.48 -12.74
C GLY A 892 -10.93 -0.50 -13.42
N ARG A 893 -11.50 -1.52 -14.07
CA ARG A 893 -10.78 -2.58 -14.80
C ARG A 893 -10.70 -2.31 -16.30
N GLY A 894 -10.30 -1.08 -16.63
CA GLY A 894 -10.22 -0.59 -18.00
C GLY A 894 -8.84 -0.77 -18.61
N PHE A 895 -8.73 -0.52 -19.92
CA PHE A 895 -7.45 -0.52 -20.61
C PHE A 895 -6.52 0.56 -20.04
N ALA A 896 -5.34 0.17 -19.57
CA ALA A 896 -4.34 1.09 -19.00
C ALA A 896 -3.84 2.15 -20.00
N ILE A 897 -4.11 1.95 -21.30
CA ILE A 897 -3.69 2.81 -22.42
C ILE A 897 -4.80 3.80 -22.83
N SER A 898 -5.98 3.75 -22.18
CA SER A 898 -7.07 4.67 -22.52
C SER A 898 -6.73 6.11 -22.11
N ARG A 899 -6.78 7.03 -23.09
CA ARG A 899 -6.53 8.45 -22.89
C ARG A 899 -7.69 9.13 -22.14
N VAL A 900 -7.36 10.06 -21.24
CA VAL A 900 -8.34 10.91 -20.55
C VAL A 900 -8.16 12.37 -20.96
N SER A 901 -9.27 13.11 -21.16
CA SER A 901 -9.24 14.51 -21.57
C SER A 901 -8.76 15.47 -20.47
N PHE A 902 -8.20 16.62 -20.85
CA PHE A 902 -7.61 17.58 -19.89
C PHE A 902 -8.62 18.15 -18.90
N ALA A 903 -9.86 18.40 -19.32
CA ALA A 903 -10.92 18.86 -18.42
C ALA A 903 -11.22 17.84 -17.31
N THR A 904 -11.20 16.55 -17.65
CA THR A 904 -11.44 15.46 -16.70
C THR A 904 -10.24 15.29 -15.76
N LEU A 905 -9.01 15.38 -16.28
CA LEU A 905 -7.80 15.34 -15.45
C LEU A 905 -7.76 16.51 -14.46
N TYR A 906 -8.00 17.74 -14.93
CA TYR A 906 -8.00 18.92 -14.07
C TYR A 906 -9.09 18.83 -12.99
N SER A 907 -10.33 18.53 -13.36
CA SER A 907 -11.44 18.43 -12.39
C SER A 907 -11.19 17.38 -11.30
N ARG A 908 -10.54 16.25 -11.65
CA ARG A 908 -10.18 15.20 -10.68
C ARG A 908 -9.02 15.59 -9.77
N TYR A 909 -7.96 16.20 -10.32
CA TYR A 909 -6.69 16.39 -9.61
C TYR A 909 -6.46 17.80 -9.08
N ALA A 910 -7.30 18.78 -9.43
CA ALA A 910 -7.14 20.18 -9.01
C ALA A 910 -7.04 20.34 -7.49
N SER A 911 -8.00 19.77 -6.75
CA SER A 911 -8.05 19.82 -5.29
C SER A 911 -7.10 18.83 -4.59
N LEU A 912 -6.68 17.79 -5.32
CA LEU A 912 -5.82 16.72 -4.78
C LEU A 912 -4.36 17.16 -4.71
N SER A 913 -3.84 17.77 -5.80
CA SER A 913 -2.41 18.10 -5.93
C SER A 913 -2.14 19.47 -6.56
N ILE A 914 -2.88 19.89 -7.60
CA ILE A 914 -2.50 21.03 -8.44
C ILE A 914 -2.52 22.35 -7.65
N TYR A 915 -3.56 22.61 -6.85
CA TYR A 915 -3.61 23.83 -6.03
C TYR A 915 -2.46 23.92 -5.03
N TYR A 916 -2.09 22.79 -4.42
CA TYR A 916 -0.99 22.72 -3.48
C TYR A 916 0.38 22.89 -4.19
N GLY A 917 0.55 22.30 -5.38
CA GLY A 917 1.74 22.53 -6.21
C GLY A 917 1.88 23.99 -6.65
N GLY A 918 0.75 24.65 -6.97
CA GLY A 918 0.72 26.09 -7.29
C GLY A 918 1.08 26.98 -6.10
N GLU A 919 0.62 26.65 -4.88
CA GLU A 919 1.02 27.32 -3.64
C GLU A 919 2.54 27.25 -3.42
N ILE A 920 3.13 26.05 -3.55
CA ILE A 920 4.58 25.86 -3.44
C ILE A 920 5.32 26.67 -4.52
N PHE A 921 4.84 26.66 -5.76
CA PHE A 921 5.45 27.43 -6.86
C PHE A 921 5.53 28.93 -6.54
N LEU A 922 4.47 29.53 -6.00
CA LEU A 922 4.46 30.94 -5.64
C LEU A 922 5.44 31.26 -4.50
N VAL A 923 5.53 30.40 -3.48
CA VAL A 923 6.49 30.56 -2.38
C VAL A 923 7.92 30.44 -2.86
N ILE A 924 8.22 29.45 -3.71
CA ILE A 924 9.57 29.25 -4.26
C ILE A 924 9.97 30.39 -5.19
N LEU A 925 9.03 30.96 -5.95
CA LEU A 925 9.28 32.16 -6.77
C LEU A 925 9.67 33.34 -5.89
N PHE A 926 8.92 33.61 -4.82
CA PHE A 926 9.24 34.65 -3.84
C PHE A 926 10.60 34.40 -3.16
N ALA A 927 10.86 33.16 -2.75
CA ALA A 927 12.12 32.78 -2.12
C ALA A 927 13.30 32.91 -3.08
N SER A 928 13.13 32.60 -4.37
CA SER A 928 14.20 32.73 -5.37
C SER A 928 14.62 34.19 -5.59
N ILE A 929 13.68 35.13 -5.45
CA ILE A 929 13.95 36.57 -5.55
C ILE A 929 14.64 37.09 -4.28
N THR A 930 14.27 36.59 -3.09
CA THR A 930 14.71 37.13 -1.80
C THR A 930 15.91 36.41 -1.18
N ILE A 931 16.02 35.09 -1.38
CA ILE A 931 17.07 34.19 -0.86
C ILE A 931 17.44 33.21 -1.98
N TRP A 932 18.26 33.67 -2.92
CA TRP A 932 18.74 32.78 -3.98
C TRP A 932 19.73 31.74 -3.45
N ARG A 933 19.36 30.46 -3.57
CA ARG A 933 20.18 29.30 -3.22
C ARG A 933 19.96 28.19 -4.26
N LYS A 934 21.03 27.48 -4.63
CA LYS A 934 20.98 26.37 -5.61
C LYS A 934 20.12 25.21 -5.13
N SER A 935 20.05 24.98 -3.82
CA SER A 935 19.25 23.92 -3.19
C SER A 935 17.75 24.05 -3.48
N LEU A 936 17.22 25.27 -3.61
CA LEU A 936 15.79 25.50 -3.87
C LEU A 936 15.31 24.91 -5.20
N LEU A 937 16.22 24.69 -6.17
CA LEU A 937 15.89 24.05 -7.44
C LEU A 937 15.35 22.63 -7.26
N TRP A 938 15.66 21.96 -6.15
CA TRP A 938 15.10 20.64 -5.84
C TRP A 938 13.56 20.65 -5.78
N PHE A 939 12.95 21.74 -5.30
CA PHE A 939 11.49 21.85 -5.23
C PHE A 939 10.81 21.97 -6.60
N VAL A 940 11.56 22.25 -7.68
CA VAL A 940 11.04 22.20 -9.05
C VAL A 940 10.53 20.80 -9.39
N ILE A 941 11.20 19.75 -8.92
CA ILE A 941 10.75 18.36 -9.09
C ILE A 941 9.40 18.14 -8.41
N THR A 942 9.22 18.71 -7.21
CA THR A 942 7.97 18.62 -6.46
C THR A 942 6.84 19.39 -7.17
N ILE A 943 7.14 20.57 -7.72
CA ILE A 943 6.16 21.38 -8.48
C ILE A 943 5.73 20.64 -9.75
N ILE A 944 6.68 20.12 -10.53
CA ILE A 944 6.40 19.35 -11.76
C ILE A 944 5.59 18.10 -11.42
N SER A 945 5.96 17.37 -10.37
CA SER A 945 5.20 16.21 -9.91
C SER A 945 3.75 16.56 -9.55
N LEU A 946 3.53 17.55 -8.68
CA LEU A 946 2.19 17.87 -8.18
C LEU A 946 1.27 18.48 -9.24
N CYS A 947 1.82 19.25 -10.17
CA CYS A 947 1.04 19.95 -11.20
C CYS A 947 0.92 19.16 -12.51
N LEU A 948 1.98 18.47 -12.95
CA LEU A 948 2.08 17.91 -14.31
C LEU A 948 2.05 16.38 -14.36
N ALA A 949 2.25 15.64 -13.27
CA ALA A 949 2.24 14.17 -13.31
C ALA A 949 0.97 13.56 -13.95
N PRO A 950 -0.27 14.04 -13.65
CA PRO A 950 -1.47 13.51 -14.31
C PRO A 950 -1.49 13.68 -15.83
N PHE A 951 -0.76 14.68 -16.35
CA PHE A 951 -0.66 14.95 -17.77
C PHE A 951 0.50 14.19 -18.41
N ILE A 952 1.66 14.13 -17.75
CA ILE A 952 2.86 13.41 -18.23
C ILE A 952 2.57 11.92 -18.41
N PHE A 953 1.87 11.31 -17.45
CA PHE A 953 1.55 9.88 -17.47
C PHE A 953 0.21 9.57 -18.13
N ASN A 954 -0.41 10.53 -18.81
CA ASN A 954 -1.61 10.30 -19.62
C ASN A 954 -1.20 9.58 -20.93
N PRO A 955 -1.80 8.43 -21.28
CA PRO A 955 -1.48 7.73 -22.52
C PRO A 955 -1.62 8.63 -23.77
N HIS A 956 -0.71 8.45 -24.72
CA HIS A 956 -0.65 9.21 -25.99
C HIS A 956 -0.53 10.73 -25.85
N GLN A 957 -0.21 11.28 -24.66
CA GLN A 957 -0.18 12.73 -24.42
C GLN A 957 0.64 13.52 -25.45
N PHE A 958 1.73 12.94 -25.95
CA PHE A 958 2.64 13.57 -26.91
C PHE A 958 2.16 13.53 -28.36
N ASN A 959 0.99 12.94 -28.65
CA ASN A 959 0.36 13.09 -29.96
C ASN A 959 -0.24 14.49 -30.09
N PHE A 960 0.31 15.28 -31.02
CA PHE A 960 -0.07 16.68 -31.24
C PHE A 960 -1.56 16.86 -31.55
N VAL A 961 -2.15 15.98 -32.36
CA VAL A 961 -3.57 16.11 -32.76
C VAL A 961 -4.48 15.99 -31.54
N ASP A 962 -4.29 14.93 -30.76
CA ASP A 962 -5.10 14.67 -29.56
C ASP A 962 -4.86 15.75 -28.49
N PHE A 963 -3.63 16.26 -28.38
CA PHE A 963 -3.31 17.37 -27.48
C PHE A 963 -4.13 18.63 -27.81
N PHE A 964 -4.21 19.04 -29.07
CA PHE A 964 -4.97 20.23 -29.45
C PHE A 964 -6.49 20.02 -29.29
N VAL A 965 -6.99 18.81 -29.54
CA VAL A 965 -8.40 18.46 -29.29
C VAL A 965 -8.73 18.60 -27.80
N ASP A 966 -7.91 18.02 -26.93
CA ASP A 966 -8.09 18.12 -25.47
C ASP A 966 -7.96 19.56 -24.98
N TYR A 967 -7.01 20.32 -25.52
CA TYR A 967 -6.83 21.73 -25.18
C TYR A 967 -8.05 22.57 -25.57
N ARG A 968 -8.57 22.39 -26.78
CA ARG A 968 -9.80 23.04 -27.24
C ARG A 968 -10.98 22.68 -26.33
N ASP A 969 -11.12 21.41 -25.99
CA ASP A 969 -12.21 20.93 -25.15
C ASP A 969 -12.09 21.43 -23.70
N TYR A 970 -10.87 21.61 -23.19
CA TYR A 970 -10.59 22.26 -21.91
C TYR A 970 -10.98 23.74 -21.91
N VAL A 971 -10.62 24.50 -22.94
CA VAL A 971 -11.03 25.91 -23.07
C VAL A 971 -12.56 26.03 -23.14
N ARG A 972 -13.22 25.13 -23.88
CA ARG A 972 -14.69 25.04 -23.91
C ARG A 972 -15.27 24.70 -22.53
N TRP A 973 -14.66 23.77 -21.80
CA TRP A 973 -15.10 23.40 -20.45
C TRP A 973 -15.02 24.58 -19.47
N LEU A 974 -13.96 25.40 -19.56
CA LEU A 974 -13.81 26.63 -18.77
C LEU A 974 -14.84 27.71 -19.13
N THR A 975 -15.15 27.87 -20.42
CA THR A 975 -15.96 28.98 -20.95
C THR A 975 -17.45 28.67 -21.10
N ARG A 976 -17.88 27.41 -20.91
CA ARG A 976 -19.30 27.03 -20.94
C ARG A 976 -20.07 27.79 -19.85
N GLY A 977 -20.97 28.68 -20.28
CA GLY A 977 -21.79 29.52 -19.41
C GLY A 977 -22.87 28.75 -18.62
N ASN A 978 -23.60 29.48 -17.79
CA ASN A 978 -24.62 28.95 -16.87
C ASN A 978 -26.03 28.82 -17.51
N SER A 979 -26.16 29.02 -18.83
CA SER A 979 -27.47 29.08 -19.51
C SER A 979 -28.13 27.71 -19.69
N SER A 980 -27.37 26.61 -19.71
CA SER A 980 -27.89 25.25 -19.66
C SER A 980 -27.03 24.34 -18.79
N LEU A 981 -27.66 23.41 -18.08
CA LEU A 981 -26.99 22.48 -17.19
C LEU A 981 -26.22 21.47 -18.03
N LYS A 982 -24.91 21.67 -18.13
CA LYS A 982 -23.99 20.75 -18.81
C LYS A 982 -23.07 20.12 -17.78
N GLU A 983 -23.08 18.78 -17.72
CA GLU A 983 -22.25 17.99 -16.80
C GLU A 983 -20.75 18.31 -16.97
N SER A 984 -20.30 18.51 -18.20
CA SER A 984 -18.92 18.92 -18.51
C SER A 984 -18.78 20.44 -18.59
N SER A 985 -18.83 21.12 -17.44
CA SER A 985 -18.56 22.56 -17.30
C SER A 985 -17.83 22.90 -15.98
N TRP A 986 -17.09 24.01 -15.98
CA TRP A 986 -16.43 24.52 -14.76
C TRP A 986 -17.43 24.92 -13.68
N THR A 987 -18.60 25.46 -14.06
CA THR A 987 -19.69 25.81 -13.12
C THR A 987 -20.29 24.57 -12.45
N HIS A 988 -20.46 23.47 -13.18
CA HIS A 988 -20.89 22.21 -12.59
C HIS A 988 -19.82 21.66 -11.62
N TYR A 989 -18.54 21.72 -11.99
CA TYR A 989 -17.44 21.32 -11.10
C TYR A 989 -17.43 22.09 -9.77
N THR A 990 -17.63 23.41 -9.80
CA THR A 990 -17.69 24.20 -8.56
C THR A 990 -18.94 23.91 -7.73
N LYS A 991 -20.10 23.66 -8.37
CA LYS A 991 -21.33 23.23 -7.69
C LYS A 991 -21.14 21.88 -6.98
N VAL A 992 -20.64 20.87 -7.67
CA VAL A 992 -20.36 19.54 -7.08
C VAL A 992 -19.37 19.64 -5.91
N ARG A 993 -18.35 20.49 -6.03
CA ARG A 993 -17.38 20.71 -4.95
C ARG A 993 -18.04 21.35 -3.71
N ARG A 994 -18.92 22.33 -3.90
CA ARG A 994 -19.66 22.99 -2.80
C ARG A 994 -20.67 22.04 -2.16
N ALA A 995 -21.35 21.25 -2.98
CA ALA A 995 -22.30 20.24 -2.52
C ALA A 995 -21.68 19.23 -1.54
N ARG A 996 -20.38 18.93 -1.68
CA ARG A 996 -19.67 18.09 -0.70
C ARG A 996 -19.62 18.71 0.72
N LEU A 997 -19.68 20.04 0.82
CA LEU A 997 -19.65 20.77 2.09
C LEU A 997 -21.07 21.08 2.60
N THR A 998 -21.98 21.44 1.70
CA THR A 998 -23.34 21.91 2.04
C THR A 998 -24.42 20.83 1.96
N GLY A 999 -24.08 19.64 1.43
CA GLY A 999 -25.05 18.63 0.98
C GLY A 999 -25.63 18.95 -0.40
N GLU A 1000 -26.15 17.93 -1.08
CA GLU A 1000 -26.99 18.09 -2.29
C GLU A 1000 -28.47 18.18 -1.88
N LYS A 1001 -29.16 19.22 -2.32
CA LYS A 1001 -30.63 19.25 -2.29
C LYS A 1001 -31.14 18.59 -3.57
N PHE A 1002 -31.71 17.40 -3.46
CA PHE A 1002 -32.51 16.79 -4.52
C PHE A 1002 -34.01 17.03 -4.25
N ASP A 1003 -34.78 17.25 -5.31
CA ASP A 1003 -36.24 17.19 -5.27
C ASP A 1003 -36.66 15.75 -4.94
N GLY A 1004 -36.86 15.47 -3.64
CA GLY A 1004 -37.25 14.13 -3.15
C GLY A 1004 -36.65 13.69 -1.82
N GLY A 1005 -35.71 14.44 -1.23
CA GLY A 1005 -35.24 14.17 0.13
C GLY A 1005 -33.76 14.47 0.35
N TYR A 1006 -33.43 14.84 1.58
CA TYR A 1006 -32.05 14.97 2.05
C TYR A 1006 -31.39 13.60 2.00
N VAL A 1007 -30.38 13.40 1.14
CA VAL A 1007 -29.44 12.30 1.36
C VAL A 1007 -28.62 12.71 2.58
N SER A 1008 -29.01 12.18 3.73
CA SER A 1008 -28.28 12.31 4.99
C SER A 1008 -26.90 11.68 4.82
N GLY A 1009 -25.93 12.44 4.31
CA GLY A 1009 -24.54 12.25 4.73
C GLY A 1009 -24.54 12.34 6.24
N ARG A 1010 -23.93 11.38 6.93
CA ARG A 1010 -23.90 11.33 8.40
C ARG A 1010 -23.53 12.71 8.95
N ASN A 1011 -24.11 13.13 10.09
CA ASN A 1011 -23.68 14.33 10.81
C ASN A 1011 -22.18 14.19 11.13
N THR A 1012 -21.33 14.66 10.22
CA THR A 1012 -19.91 14.85 10.48
C THR A 1012 -19.86 15.72 11.72
N ALA A 1013 -18.97 15.38 12.67
CA ALA A 1013 -18.84 16.19 13.86
C ALA A 1013 -18.56 17.62 13.39
N THR A 1014 -19.49 18.54 13.64
CA THR A 1014 -19.42 19.93 13.17
C THR A 1014 -18.08 20.56 13.52
N PHE A 1015 -17.51 20.13 14.65
CA PHE A 1015 -16.15 20.42 15.08
C PHE A 1015 -15.06 20.06 14.06
N ASN A 1016 -15.05 18.84 13.52
CA ASN A 1016 -14.03 18.39 12.55
C ASN A 1016 -14.10 19.18 11.24
N LEU A 1017 -15.32 19.45 10.77
CA LEU A 1017 -15.55 20.23 9.56
C LEU A 1017 -15.11 21.69 9.74
N LEU A 1018 -15.47 22.32 10.87
CA LEU A 1018 -15.01 23.68 11.21
C LEU A 1018 -13.48 23.75 11.35
N LEU A 1019 -12.87 22.77 12.00
CA LEU A 1019 -11.43 22.72 12.18
C LEU A 1019 -10.68 22.51 10.84
N GLY A 1020 -11.19 21.63 9.99
CA GLY A 1020 -10.58 21.26 8.71
C GLY A 1020 -10.74 22.31 7.61
N GLU A 1021 -11.93 22.88 7.45
CA GLU A 1021 -12.29 23.76 6.33
C GLU A 1021 -12.30 25.24 6.69
N VAL A 1022 -12.40 25.62 7.96
CA VAL A 1022 -12.32 27.02 8.40
C VAL A 1022 -11.00 27.30 9.10
N ALA A 1023 -10.72 26.63 10.23
CA ALA A 1023 -9.56 26.94 11.05
C ALA A 1023 -8.23 26.70 10.31
N SER A 1024 -8.07 25.57 9.62
CA SER A 1024 -6.82 25.27 8.89
C SER A 1024 -6.52 26.30 7.78
N PRO A 1025 -7.45 26.66 6.87
CA PRO A 1025 -7.22 27.76 5.93
C PRO A 1025 -6.97 29.11 6.60
N SER A 1026 -7.68 29.45 7.69
CA SER A 1026 -7.44 30.69 8.43
C SER A 1026 -6.03 30.76 9.03
N ILE A 1027 -5.52 29.67 9.58
CA ILE A 1027 -4.14 29.60 10.09
C ILE A 1027 -3.14 29.80 8.94
N ASN A 1028 -3.34 29.14 7.80
CA ASN A 1028 -2.47 29.32 6.63
C ASN A 1028 -2.48 30.77 6.15
N LEU A 1029 -3.66 31.41 6.11
CA LEU A 1029 -3.80 32.82 5.76
C LEU A 1029 -3.00 33.71 6.71
N ILE A 1030 -3.12 33.50 8.03
CA ILE A 1030 -2.38 34.27 9.03
C ILE A 1030 -0.87 34.10 8.85
N LEU A 1031 -0.40 32.86 8.65
CA LEU A 1031 1.03 32.56 8.46
C LEU A 1031 1.61 33.19 7.19
N TYR A 1032 0.83 33.34 6.11
CA TYR A 1032 1.24 34.08 4.92
C TYR A 1032 1.11 35.60 5.05
N LEU A 1033 0.14 36.08 5.82
CA LEU A 1033 -0.10 37.50 6.05
C LEU A 1033 0.99 38.13 6.92
N LEU A 1034 1.54 37.40 7.90
CA LEU A 1034 2.57 37.91 8.81
C LEU A 1034 3.85 38.41 8.09
N PRO A 1035 4.51 37.60 7.23
CA PRO A 1035 5.63 38.07 6.41
C PRO A 1035 5.27 39.24 5.47
N TYR A 1036 4.06 39.23 4.91
CA TYR A 1036 3.58 40.30 4.03
C TYR A 1036 3.46 41.64 4.77
N LEU A 1037 2.81 41.64 5.95
CA LEU A 1037 2.70 42.83 6.79
C LEU A 1037 4.07 43.32 7.26
N PHE A 1038 4.99 42.41 7.59
CA PHE A 1038 6.36 42.76 7.96
C PHE A 1038 7.07 43.54 6.85
N LEU A 1039 7.04 43.05 5.60
CA LEU A 1039 7.65 43.71 4.44
C LEU A 1039 7.12 45.13 4.19
N HIS A 1040 5.84 45.36 4.50
CA HIS A 1040 5.19 46.67 4.34
C HIS A 1040 5.30 47.59 5.57
N SER A 1041 5.77 47.06 6.71
CA SER A 1041 5.91 47.81 7.95
C SER A 1041 7.26 48.52 8.12
N SER A 1042 8.29 48.11 7.38
CA SER A 1042 9.62 48.73 7.45
C SER A 1042 9.68 50.00 6.58
N PRO A 1043 10.08 51.17 7.12
CA PRO A 1043 10.43 52.30 6.28
C PRO A 1043 11.66 51.91 5.43
N LYS A 1044 11.62 52.17 4.12
CA LYS A 1044 12.72 51.98 3.16
C LYS A 1044 13.93 52.90 3.43
N SER A 1045 14.34 53.08 4.68
CA SER A 1045 15.31 54.09 5.10
C SER A 1045 16.53 53.50 5.81
N THR A 1046 17.16 52.48 5.23
CA THR A 1046 18.55 52.08 5.54
C THR A 1046 19.27 51.43 4.35
N CYS A 1047 18.83 51.70 3.11
CA CYS A 1047 19.49 51.20 1.90
C CYS A 1047 19.99 52.37 1.03
N ILE A 1048 20.85 53.24 1.60
CA ILE A 1048 21.48 54.36 0.86
C ILE A 1048 22.88 53.96 0.32
N GLN A 1049 23.44 52.80 0.69
CA GLN A 1049 24.77 52.38 0.21
C GLN A 1049 24.77 51.29 -0.89
N CYS A 1050 23.64 50.68 -1.27
CA CYS A 1050 23.60 49.72 -2.38
C CYS A 1050 23.63 50.36 -3.78
N GLU A 1051 23.67 51.68 -3.90
CA GLU A 1051 23.65 52.35 -5.22
C GLU A 1051 24.99 52.40 -5.96
N LYS A 1052 26.10 51.86 -5.40
CA LYS A 1052 27.44 52.03 -6.02
C LYS A 1052 28.17 50.78 -6.50
N SER A 1053 27.63 49.57 -6.39
CA SER A 1053 28.27 48.44 -7.09
C SER A 1053 27.27 47.33 -7.47
N THR A 1054 27.12 47.15 -8.79
CA THR A 1054 26.50 46.05 -9.54
C THR A 1054 24.99 46.15 -9.88
N ASN A 1055 24.77 46.40 -11.18
CA ASN A 1055 23.56 46.19 -12.01
C ASN A 1055 22.27 46.97 -11.67
N LYS A 1056 22.14 48.11 -12.36
CA LYS A 1056 21.00 49.04 -12.48
C LYS A 1056 19.67 48.45 -13.03
N VAL A 1057 19.45 47.14 -13.05
CA VAL A 1057 18.26 46.52 -13.69
C VAL A 1057 17.22 45.98 -12.68
N ASN A 1058 17.58 45.71 -11.41
CA ASN A 1058 16.68 44.97 -10.50
C ASN A 1058 15.79 45.85 -9.59
N SER A 1059 16.14 47.12 -9.34
CA SER A 1059 15.38 47.96 -8.40
C SER A 1059 14.11 48.58 -9.00
N SER A 1060 14.09 48.85 -10.31
CA SER A 1060 12.87 49.32 -11.00
C SER A 1060 11.87 48.20 -11.21
N CYS A 1061 12.30 46.94 -11.43
CA CYS A 1061 11.39 45.82 -11.61
C CYS A 1061 10.56 45.52 -10.35
N ILE A 1062 11.09 45.62 -9.13
CA ILE A 1062 10.29 45.32 -7.91
C ILE A 1062 9.36 46.48 -7.53
N GLY A 1063 9.73 47.73 -7.80
CA GLY A 1063 8.84 48.90 -7.63
C GLY A 1063 7.70 48.92 -8.65
N THR A 1064 7.98 48.49 -9.88
CA THR A 1064 6.99 48.43 -10.97
C THR A 1064 6.17 47.15 -10.89
N LEU A 1065 6.76 45.99 -10.55
CA LEU A 1065 6.01 44.78 -10.20
C LEU A 1065 5.23 44.94 -8.90
N SER A 1066 5.64 45.68 -7.86
CA SER A 1066 4.79 45.86 -6.67
C SER A 1066 3.65 46.85 -6.90
N ARG A 1067 3.79 47.81 -7.83
CA ARG A 1067 2.67 48.67 -8.28
C ARG A 1067 1.76 47.97 -9.29
N GLU A 1068 2.32 47.20 -10.21
CA GLU A 1068 1.56 46.44 -11.20
C GLU A 1068 0.99 45.14 -10.63
N PHE A 1069 1.71 44.37 -9.82
CA PHE A 1069 1.17 43.24 -9.05
C PHE A 1069 0.43 43.67 -7.81
N GLY A 1070 0.69 44.79 -7.14
CA GLY A 1070 -0.20 45.28 -6.07
C GLY A 1070 -1.52 45.77 -6.64
N GLY A 1071 -1.46 46.52 -7.74
CA GLY A 1071 -2.62 46.91 -8.55
C GLY A 1071 -3.31 45.72 -9.21
N SER A 1072 -2.57 44.67 -9.59
CA SER A 1072 -3.12 43.43 -10.15
C SER A 1072 -3.46 42.37 -9.09
N PHE A 1073 -3.00 42.42 -7.84
CA PHE A 1073 -3.50 41.55 -6.76
C PHE A 1073 -4.75 42.16 -6.14
N LEU A 1074 -4.87 43.49 -6.15
CA LEU A 1074 -6.12 44.18 -5.84
C LEU A 1074 -7.07 44.18 -7.05
N ARG A 1075 -6.62 44.23 -8.31
CA ARG A 1075 -7.52 44.05 -9.47
C ARG A 1075 -7.80 42.61 -9.82
N MET A 1076 -6.89 41.66 -9.66
CA MET A 1076 -7.14 40.22 -9.83
C MET A 1076 -7.72 39.65 -8.55
N GLY A 1077 -7.44 40.20 -7.37
CA GLY A 1077 -8.18 39.95 -6.14
C GLY A 1077 -9.53 40.63 -6.10
N ASN A 1078 -9.76 41.80 -6.73
CA ASN A 1078 -11.10 42.37 -6.95
C ASN A 1078 -11.76 41.84 -8.22
N VAL A 1079 -11.08 41.22 -9.19
CA VAL A 1079 -11.72 40.48 -10.28
C VAL A 1079 -12.02 39.07 -9.81
N LEU A 1080 -11.20 38.45 -8.97
CA LEU A 1080 -11.49 37.18 -8.32
C LEU A 1080 -12.47 37.36 -7.14
N ASN A 1081 -12.46 38.45 -6.37
CA ASN A 1081 -13.48 38.75 -5.36
C ASN A 1081 -14.69 39.47 -5.93
N SER A 1082 -14.65 40.29 -6.98
CA SER A 1082 -15.90 40.79 -7.60
C SER A 1082 -16.54 39.75 -8.51
N CYS A 1083 -15.76 38.83 -9.11
CA CYS A 1083 -16.33 37.60 -9.68
C CYS A 1083 -16.74 36.59 -8.60
N ALA A 1084 -16.09 36.49 -7.44
CA ALA A 1084 -16.51 35.54 -6.38
C ALA A 1084 -17.59 36.08 -5.44
N ILE A 1085 -17.67 37.39 -5.18
CA ILE A 1085 -18.70 38.01 -4.32
C ILE A 1085 -19.91 38.39 -5.19
N GLY A 1086 -19.72 38.78 -6.46
CA GLY A 1086 -20.81 38.95 -7.42
C GLY A 1086 -21.46 37.64 -7.91
N TRP A 1087 -20.80 36.49 -7.76
CA TRP A 1087 -21.37 35.15 -8.09
C TRP A 1087 -21.61 34.25 -6.87
N ASN A 1088 -21.41 34.74 -5.65
CA ASN A 1088 -21.85 34.07 -4.42
C ASN A 1088 -23.16 34.65 -3.85
N MET A 1089 -23.74 35.66 -4.51
CA MET A 1089 -25.07 36.20 -4.20
C MET A 1089 -26.08 36.04 -5.35
N VAL A 1090 -25.88 35.06 -6.24
CA VAL A 1090 -26.92 34.52 -7.16
C VAL A 1090 -26.81 33.01 -7.23
#